data_AF-A0A2M9IVK0-F1
#
_entry.id   AF-A0A2M9IVK0-F1
#
_cell.length_a   1.000
_cell.length_b   1.000
_cell.length_c   1.000
_cell.angle_alpha   90.00
_cell.angle_beta   90.00
_cell.angle_gamma   90.00
#
_symmetry.space_group_name_H-M   'P 1'
#
loop_
_entity.id
_entity.type
_entity.pdbx_description
1 polymer ?
#
loop_
_entity_poly.entity_id
_entity_poly.type
_entity_poly.pdbx_seq_one_letter_code
_entity_poly.pdbx_strand_id
1 'polypeptide(L)'
;MGDYVGVDPVEVRKLADRLGDLEQALAKHGALIRKNFTSWHSGLDLSLIAQQTRAVGDDFRDMSKRADLARTLEEAGGAVFLCTPQGDIIGIPWDMKDVSAQSPKEAQQEAAILKKALDDPKSETSREDIQAIARSLADHQDDPAYMTAFMIAGGITDATRVPSILHEQDGTHNGALFSPQSEKILAQYGKATQVMSDLAVKGNYPHPAPNYLAALTNPPNGDMWSVGVLFKYGPKGDLWNPKALSDVGGAMLDWRAKQSGRNGMRPDYMPRIGNSGMYGYYTSPGVHNWYQSLGLDPQYTDPDAGSRLISAIQANDPALALMNRIGENAQASRDLLTASEGAGLRNARQLVDYHWEIPGPKGPIDESDAVFRVLTLAANDRSPGHVDQSGQAASNILIAAAKEEDIFSKRDEADKKEQFQTYPKGTAVALAGITGTWADQLGATSVLAGPDSHGYSRHVLGSNPKELVNVMKLFARNNADAAAMFDTTLHTQVSEAAGSAHATNDLTNMGSLAGLFTKAKLSATYTEAQQLDEEHKHNMMVLNYAGNIFGWIPAVSAPEGETLQGAAKLAAKGLKYSQNLVTVGRTIIAPDNDPFFTGNAGKQEALNQEEAKQQYLTFSPAIAQGLIRAGKIPAPANAPWYDPQTKTIAPNAWNNGDFNNWSSTQDDRATYINAFQTGFDHTEVSPDGK
;
A
#
# COMPACT_ATOMS: atom_id res chain seq x y z
N MET A 1 59.33 -5.72 -28.33
CA MET A 1 58.02 -6.35 -28.12
C MET A 1 57.59 -5.89 -26.74
N GLY A 2 56.46 -5.19 -26.61
CA GLY A 2 55.87 -4.96 -25.30
C GLY A 2 55.15 -6.23 -24.88
N ASP A 3 55.20 -6.59 -23.60
CA ASP A 3 54.48 -7.75 -23.09
C ASP A 3 52.98 -7.44 -23.06
N TYR A 4 52.28 -7.82 -24.13
CA TYR A 4 50.82 -7.76 -24.19
C TYR A 4 50.24 -8.87 -23.34
N VAL A 5 49.98 -8.57 -22.06
CA VAL A 5 49.18 -9.44 -21.20
C VAL A 5 47.71 -9.22 -21.55
N GLY A 6 47.20 -10.01 -22.50
CA GLY A 6 45.76 -10.15 -22.68
C GLY A 6 45.17 -10.76 -21.41
N VAL A 7 44.17 -10.10 -20.82
CA VAL A 7 43.46 -10.60 -19.64
C VAL A 7 42.03 -10.91 -20.06
N ASP A 8 41.57 -12.12 -19.75
CA ASP A 8 40.20 -12.58 -19.97
C ASP A 8 39.23 -11.66 -19.18
N PRO A 9 38.28 -10.97 -19.82
CA PRO A 9 37.36 -10.06 -19.14
C PRO A 9 36.48 -10.80 -18.12
N VAL A 10 36.19 -12.08 -18.32
CA VAL A 10 35.44 -12.92 -17.37
C VAL A 10 36.25 -13.17 -16.09
N GLU A 11 37.57 -13.35 -16.19
CA GLU A 11 38.44 -13.49 -15.01
C GLU A 11 38.68 -12.15 -14.30
N VAL A 12 38.81 -11.03 -15.04
CA VAL A 12 38.82 -9.68 -14.44
C VAL A 12 37.52 -9.43 -13.69
N ARG A 13 36.36 -9.78 -14.27
CA ARG A 13 35.05 -9.66 -13.63
C ARG A 13 34.96 -10.48 -12.34
N LYS A 14 35.45 -11.72 -12.33
CA LYS A 14 35.52 -12.56 -11.11
C LYS A 14 36.40 -11.95 -10.03
N LEU A 15 37.47 -11.22 -10.40
CA LEU A 15 38.30 -10.50 -9.44
C LEU A 15 37.58 -9.25 -8.90
N ALA A 16 36.92 -8.48 -9.76
CA ALA A 16 36.10 -7.33 -9.36
C ALA A 16 34.97 -7.75 -8.40
N ASP A 17 34.21 -8.80 -8.74
CA ASP A 17 33.14 -9.33 -7.91
C ASP A 17 33.66 -9.73 -6.50
N ARG A 18 34.87 -10.29 -6.38
CA ARG A 18 35.53 -10.59 -5.09
C ARG A 18 35.94 -9.35 -4.30
N LEU A 19 36.31 -8.25 -4.98
CA LEU A 19 36.53 -6.95 -4.32
C LEU A 19 35.19 -6.37 -3.82
N GLY A 20 34.10 -6.54 -4.58
CA GLY A 20 32.74 -6.20 -4.14
C GLY A 20 32.30 -6.98 -2.89
N ASP A 21 32.55 -8.30 -2.84
CA ASP A 21 32.28 -9.10 -1.64
C ASP A 21 33.11 -8.64 -0.43
N LEU A 22 34.38 -8.25 -0.65
CA LEU A 22 35.25 -7.69 0.37
C LEU A 22 34.77 -6.32 0.86
N GLU A 23 34.34 -5.43 -0.04
CA GLU A 23 33.73 -4.13 0.31
C GLU A 23 32.52 -4.36 1.22
N GLN A 24 31.58 -5.21 0.82
CA GLN A 24 30.36 -5.48 1.58
C GLN A 24 30.66 -6.07 2.96
N ALA A 25 31.63 -6.99 3.05
CA ALA A 25 32.09 -7.54 4.32
C ALA A 25 32.70 -6.45 5.21
N LEU A 26 33.58 -5.59 4.65
CA LEU A 26 34.19 -4.48 5.38
C LEU A 26 33.16 -3.42 5.80
N ALA A 27 32.15 -3.12 4.99
CA ALA A 27 31.08 -2.19 5.32
C ALA A 27 30.21 -2.73 6.47
N LYS A 28 29.74 -3.98 6.34
CA LYS A 28 28.89 -4.67 7.32
C LYS A 28 29.57 -4.86 8.67
N HIS A 29 30.81 -5.36 8.67
CA HIS A 29 31.53 -5.69 9.90
C HIS A 29 32.35 -4.51 10.43
N GLY A 30 32.81 -3.58 9.58
CA GLY A 30 33.63 -2.43 9.98
C GLY A 30 32.90 -1.42 10.88
N ALA A 31 31.57 -1.31 10.80
CA ALA A 31 30.78 -0.55 11.77
C ALA A 31 30.79 -1.21 13.16
N LEU A 32 30.65 -2.54 13.22
CA LEU A 32 30.67 -3.32 14.46
C LEU A 32 32.06 -3.34 15.10
N ILE A 33 33.11 -3.53 14.29
CA ILE A 33 34.52 -3.47 14.71
C ILE A 33 34.83 -2.09 15.30
N ARG A 34 34.45 -1.00 14.60
CA ARG A 34 34.61 0.36 15.12
C ARG A 34 33.93 0.54 16.48
N LYS A 35 32.65 0.18 16.60
CA LYS A 35 31.89 0.27 17.85
C LYS A 35 32.57 -0.49 19.01
N ASN A 36 33.02 -1.72 18.76
CA ASN A 36 33.62 -2.56 19.79
C ASN A 36 34.99 -2.02 20.25
N PHE A 37 35.89 -1.69 19.31
CA PHE A 37 37.22 -1.19 19.66
C PHE A 37 37.18 0.21 20.30
N THR A 38 36.23 1.08 19.93
CA THR A 38 35.96 2.32 20.67
C THR A 38 35.49 2.04 22.09
N SER A 39 34.58 1.07 22.30
CA SER A 39 34.13 0.70 23.67
C SER A 39 35.24 0.10 24.54
N TRP A 40 36.27 -0.49 23.92
CA TRP A 40 37.46 -1.02 24.59
C TRP A 40 38.57 0.03 24.80
N HIS A 41 38.30 1.32 24.52
CA HIS A 41 39.26 2.42 24.66
C HIS A 41 40.58 2.19 23.89
N SER A 42 40.53 1.49 22.75
CA SER A 42 41.75 1.18 21.99
C SER A 42 42.31 2.45 21.33
N GLY A 43 43.63 2.63 21.40
CA GLY A 43 44.34 3.72 20.69
C GLY A 43 44.59 3.46 19.20
N LEU A 44 43.86 2.53 18.57
CA LEU A 44 43.99 2.22 17.15
C LEU A 44 43.24 3.25 16.30
N ASP A 45 43.84 3.67 15.18
CA ASP A 45 43.13 4.48 14.19
C ASP A 45 42.20 3.60 13.34
N LEU A 46 40.92 3.63 13.69
CA LEU A 46 39.87 2.87 13.00
C LEU A 46 39.30 3.63 11.79
N SER A 47 39.82 4.82 11.45
CA SER A 47 39.49 5.53 10.21
C SER A 47 40.02 4.77 8.99
N LEU A 48 41.14 4.04 9.14
CA LEU A 48 41.74 3.22 8.09
C LEU A 48 40.77 2.18 7.53
N ILE A 49 39.93 1.55 8.37
CA ILE A 49 38.90 0.60 7.92
C ILE A 49 37.93 1.30 6.95
N ALA A 50 37.46 2.50 7.30
CA ALA A 50 36.53 3.27 6.45
C ALA A 50 37.19 3.94 5.24
N GLN A 51 38.53 4.01 5.20
CA GLN A 51 39.30 4.37 4.00
C GLN A 51 39.46 3.15 3.09
N GLN A 52 39.82 1.99 3.64
CA GLN A 52 39.96 0.73 2.91
C GLN A 52 38.63 0.24 2.32
N THR A 53 37.51 0.33 3.03
CA THR A 53 36.18 0.04 2.45
C THR A 53 35.91 0.90 1.22
N ARG A 54 36.23 2.20 1.28
CA ARG A 54 36.06 3.11 0.13
C ARG A 54 37.00 2.76 -1.02
N ALA A 55 38.29 2.59 -0.75
CA ALA A 55 39.27 2.24 -1.78
C ALA A 55 38.96 0.90 -2.47
N VAL A 56 38.61 -0.14 -1.72
CA VAL A 56 38.18 -1.44 -2.29
C VAL A 56 36.88 -1.29 -3.10
N GLY A 57 35.95 -0.42 -2.66
CA GLY A 57 34.74 -0.10 -3.41
C GLY A 57 34.98 0.73 -4.67
N ASP A 58 35.98 1.63 -4.66
CA ASP A 58 36.45 2.36 -5.84
C ASP A 58 37.10 1.39 -6.83
N ASP A 59 38.08 0.60 -6.40
CA ASP A 59 38.75 -0.44 -7.21
C ASP A 59 37.74 -1.44 -7.80
N PHE A 60 36.73 -1.87 -7.03
CA PHE A 60 35.63 -2.71 -7.50
C PHE A 60 34.88 -2.05 -8.67
N ARG A 61 34.37 -0.82 -8.50
CA ARG A 61 33.62 -0.10 -9.55
C ARG A 61 34.45 0.09 -10.81
N ASP A 62 35.69 0.52 -10.63
CA ASP A 62 36.66 0.79 -11.68
C ASP A 62 37.02 -0.47 -12.48
N MET A 63 37.16 -1.61 -11.80
CA MET A 63 37.50 -2.88 -12.42
C MET A 63 36.31 -3.53 -13.11
N SER A 64 35.10 -3.45 -12.52
CA SER A 64 33.85 -3.93 -13.13
C SER A 64 33.59 -3.25 -14.47
N LYS A 65 33.55 -1.91 -14.50
CA LYS A 65 33.27 -1.15 -15.74
C LYS A 65 34.30 -1.39 -16.86
N ARG A 66 35.57 -1.60 -16.52
CA ARG A 66 36.59 -1.98 -17.51
C ARG A 66 36.39 -3.41 -18.04
N ALA A 67 35.93 -4.34 -17.20
CA ALA A 67 35.61 -5.71 -17.61
C ALA A 67 34.35 -5.78 -18.49
N ASP A 68 33.31 -5.01 -18.14
CA ASP A 68 32.04 -4.97 -18.88
C ASP A 68 32.24 -4.36 -20.28
N LEU A 69 32.99 -3.25 -20.38
CA LEU A 69 33.39 -2.65 -21.65
C LEU A 69 34.24 -3.62 -22.48
N ALA A 70 35.17 -4.34 -21.86
CA ALA A 70 36.03 -5.31 -22.55
C ALA A 70 35.23 -6.48 -23.14
N ARG A 71 34.33 -7.07 -22.35
CA ARG A 71 33.40 -8.12 -22.78
C ARG A 71 32.53 -7.63 -23.95
N THR A 72 31.95 -6.44 -23.83
CA THR A 72 31.08 -5.86 -24.86
C THR A 72 31.82 -5.62 -26.18
N LEU A 73 33.10 -5.22 -26.14
CA LEU A 73 33.94 -5.05 -27.33
C LEU A 73 34.36 -6.38 -27.96
N GLU A 74 34.59 -7.43 -27.16
CA GLU A 74 34.86 -8.79 -27.63
C GLU A 74 33.65 -9.38 -28.38
N GLU A 75 32.46 -9.32 -27.76
CA GLU A 75 31.21 -9.83 -28.33
C GLU A 75 30.77 -9.08 -29.60
N ALA A 76 30.95 -7.75 -29.64
CA ALA A 76 30.51 -6.94 -30.77
C ALA A 76 31.38 -7.05 -32.03
N GLY A 77 32.61 -7.55 -31.91
CA GLY A 77 33.62 -7.47 -32.98
C GLY A 77 33.62 -8.63 -33.98
N GLY A 78 33.04 -9.79 -33.64
CA GLY A 78 33.44 -11.06 -34.26
C GLY A 78 34.95 -11.29 -34.11
N ALA A 79 35.51 -10.86 -32.97
CA ALA A 79 36.93 -10.59 -32.79
C ALA A 79 37.76 -11.88 -32.83
N VAL A 80 38.41 -12.13 -33.97
CA VAL A 80 39.32 -13.27 -34.11
C VAL A 80 40.64 -12.90 -33.45
N PHE A 81 40.89 -13.44 -32.24
CA PHE A 81 42.06 -13.19 -31.39
C PHE A 81 42.23 -11.74 -30.88
N LEU A 82 41.20 -11.17 -30.23
CA LEU A 82 41.23 -9.84 -29.58
C LEU A 82 41.50 -8.65 -30.51
N CYS A 83 41.32 -8.85 -31.82
CA CYS A 83 41.49 -7.81 -32.84
C CYS A 83 40.15 -7.36 -33.44
N THR A 84 40.10 -6.10 -33.87
CA THR A 84 39.04 -5.57 -34.75
C THR A 84 39.03 -6.32 -36.09
N PRO A 85 37.94 -6.23 -36.89
CA PRO A 85 37.93 -6.74 -38.27
C PRO A 85 39.04 -6.16 -39.18
N GLN A 86 39.68 -5.06 -38.78
CA GLN A 86 40.80 -4.42 -39.46
C GLN A 86 42.18 -4.94 -39.00
N GLY A 87 42.23 -5.74 -37.93
CA GLY A 87 43.44 -6.30 -37.35
C GLY A 87 44.06 -5.49 -36.21
N ASP A 88 43.40 -4.43 -35.75
CA ASP A 88 43.86 -3.61 -34.62
C ASP A 88 43.54 -4.29 -33.28
N ILE A 89 44.48 -4.28 -32.33
CA ILE A 89 44.24 -4.82 -30.98
C ILE A 89 43.17 -3.96 -30.27
N ILE A 90 42.16 -4.61 -29.68
CA ILE A 90 41.15 -3.94 -28.86
C ILE A 90 41.80 -3.45 -27.55
N GLY A 91 41.91 -2.13 -27.40
CA GLY A 91 42.49 -1.50 -26.21
C GLY A 91 41.44 -0.95 -25.25
N ILE A 92 41.50 -1.34 -23.98
CA ILE A 92 40.64 -0.82 -22.91
C ILE A 92 41.31 0.41 -22.27
N PRO A 93 40.65 1.57 -22.18
CA PRO A 93 41.26 2.76 -21.58
C PRO A 93 41.59 2.55 -20.08
N TRP A 94 42.76 3.01 -19.66
CA TRP A 94 43.12 3.00 -18.24
C TRP A 94 42.42 4.11 -17.45
N ASP A 95 42.27 5.30 -18.03
CA ASP A 95 41.61 6.43 -17.37
C ASP A 95 40.10 6.27 -17.41
N MET A 96 39.45 6.34 -16.25
CA MET A 96 38.00 6.18 -16.12
C MET A 96 37.20 7.26 -16.83
N LYS A 97 37.77 8.44 -17.13
CA LYS A 97 37.10 9.43 -17.98
C LYS A 97 36.89 8.90 -19.40
N ASP A 98 37.85 8.13 -19.89
CA ASP A 98 37.89 7.60 -21.27
C ASP A 98 37.08 6.30 -21.36
N VAL A 99 37.03 5.51 -20.28
CA VAL A 99 36.04 4.40 -20.09
C VAL A 99 34.62 4.97 -20.08
N SER A 100 34.34 5.97 -19.24
CA SER A 100 33.01 6.59 -19.11
C SER A 100 32.54 7.27 -20.40
N ALA A 101 33.46 7.68 -21.27
CA ALA A 101 33.13 8.18 -22.60
C ALA A 101 32.65 7.09 -23.57
N GLN A 102 32.92 5.80 -23.29
CA GLN A 102 32.38 4.66 -24.06
C GLN A 102 31.03 4.16 -23.54
N SER A 103 30.66 4.43 -22.27
CA SER A 103 29.43 3.90 -21.66
C SER A 103 28.16 4.01 -22.53
N PRO A 104 27.90 5.11 -23.27
CA PRO A 104 26.71 5.20 -24.14
C PRO A 104 26.72 4.21 -25.32
N LYS A 105 27.90 3.85 -25.83
CA LYS A 105 28.05 2.89 -26.92
C LYS A 105 27.96 1.45 -26.40
N GLU A 106 28.59 1.20 -25.26
CA GLU A 106 28.50 -0.06 -24.51
C GLU A 106 27.03 -0.39 -24.21
N ALA A 107 26.29 0.54 -23.61
CA ALA A 107 24.87 0.42 -23.33
C ALA A 107 24.00 0.08 -24.57
N GLN A 108 24.31 0.66 -25.74
CA GLN A 108 23.61 0.33 -26.99
C GLN A 108 23.91 -1.09 -27.49
N GLN A 109 25.15 -1.55 -27.29
CA GLN A 109 25.58 -2.90 -27.66
C GLN A 109 24.99 -3.94 -26.70
N GLU A 110 25.04 -3.70 -25.40
CA GLU A 110 24.43 -4.58 -24.39
C GLU A 110 22.91 -4.66 -24.53
N ALA A 111 22.20 -3.57 -24.85
CA ALA A 111 20.78 -3.64 -25.17
C ALA A 111 20.48 -4.54 -26.39
N ALA A 112 21.33 -4.51 -27.42
CA ALA A 112 21.20 -5.39 -28.58
C ALA A 112 21.54 -6.86 -28.27
N ILE A 113 22.52 -7.12 -27.39
CA ILE A 113 22.85 -8.46 -26.90
C ILE A 113 21.69 -9.01 -26.04
N LEU A 114 21.13 -8.21 -25.13
CA LEU A 114 19.95 -8.58 -24.35
C LEU A 114 18.78 -8.94 -25.26
N LYS A 115 18.48 -8.09 -26.25
CA LYS A 115 17.42 -8.36 -27.22
C LYS A 115 17.62 -9.70 -27.93
N LYS A 116 18.85 -10.01 -28.37
CA LYS A 116 19.19 -11.29 -29.01
C LYS A 116 18.97 -12.48 -28.06
N ALA A 117 19.42 -12.38 -26.81
CA ALA A 117 19.23 -13.41 -25.79
C ALA A 117 17.75 -13.67 -25.46
N LEU A 118 16.91 -12.63 -25.50
CA LEU A 118 15.46 -12.74 -25.27
C LEU A 118 14.67 -13.20 -26.52
N ASP A 119 15.20 -12.98 -27.72
CA ASP A 119 14.62 -13.45 -28.98
C ASP A 119 14.99 -14.92 -29.29
N ASP A 120 16.12 -15.41 -28.76
CA ASP A 120 16.49 -16.84 -28.74
C ASP A 120 16.89 -17.31 -27.32
N PRO A 121 15.91 -17.54 -26.42
CA PRO A 121 16.16 -17.90 -25.03
C PRO A 121 16.75 -19.31 -24.82
N LYS A 122 16.88 -20.10 -25.90
CA LYS A 122 17.41 -21.48 -25.91
C LYS A 122 18.86 -21.58 -26.36
N SER A 123 19.44 -20.50 -26.89
CA SER A 123 20.89 -20.42 -27.15
C SER A 123 21.67 -20.61 -25.84
N GLU A 124 22.79 -21.33 -25.92
CA GLU A 124 23.61 -21.70 -24.75
C GLU A 124 24.13 -20.48 -23.97
N THR A 125 24.35 -19.35 -24.66
CA THR A 125 24.82 -18.10 -24.05
C THR A 125 23.72 -17.26 -23.39
N SER A 126 22.45 -17.42 -23.78
CA SER A 126 21.40 -16.41 -23.51
C SER A 126 21.20 -16.14 -22.02
N ARG A 127 21.36 -17.15 -21.17
CA ARG A 127 21.28 -17.00 -19.71
C ARG A 127 22.48 -16.24 -19.13
N GLU A 128 23.67 -16.52 -19.66
CA GLU A 128 24.91 -15.84 -19.25
C GLU A 128 24.89 -14.38 -19.71
N ASP A 129 24.43 -14.12 -20.94
CA ASP A 129 24.21 -12.78 -21.51
C ASP A 129 23.24 -11.95 -20.64
N ILE A 130 22.05 -12.49 -20.32
CA ILE A 130 21.06 -11.84 -19.45
C ILE A 130 21.66 -11.53 -18.08
N GLN A 131 22.46 -12.44 -17.51
CA GLN A 131 23.09 -12.25 -16.20
C GLN A 131 24.25 -11.24 -16.24
N ALA A 132 25.07 -11.23 -17.28
CA ALA A 132 26.19 -10.31 -17.41
C ALA A 132 25.69 -8.86 -17.56
N ILE A 133 24.67 -8.66 -18.41
CA ILE A 133 24.03 -7.35 -18.61
C ILE A 133 23.35 -6.87 -17.32
N ALA A 134 22.75 -7.78 -16.52
CA ALA A 134 22.23 -7.42 -15.20
C ALA A 134 23.31 -6.89 -14.24
N ARG A 135 24.56 -7.38 -14.34
CA ARG A 135 25.70 -6.86 -13.55
C ARG A 135 26.14 -5.49 -14.05
N SER A 136 26.38 -5.33 -15.35
CA SER A 136 26.70 -4.03 -15.97
C SER A 136 25.67 -2.95 -15.60
N LEU A 137 24.37 -3.28 -15.69
CA LEU A 137 23.28 -2.39 -15.25
C LEU A 137 23.36 -1.98 -13.76
N ALA A 138 23.88 -2.84 -12.88
CA ALA A 138 24.09 -2.49 -11.48
C ALA A 138 25.33 -1.59 -11.28
N ASP A 139 26.41 -1.83 -12.02
CA ASP A 139 27.66 -1.05 -11.95
C ASP A 139 27.53 0.33 -12.61
N HIS A 140 26.62 0.47 -13.58
CA HIS A 140 26.28 1.73 -14.24
C HIS A 140 25.03 2.43 -13.67
N GLN A 141 24.49 2.03 -12.52
CA GLN A 141 23.31 2.68 -11.90
C GLN A 141 23.49 4.19 -11.63
N ASP A 142 24.74 4.62 -11.40
CA ASP A 142 25.14 6.01 -11.15
C ASP A 142 25.68 6.71 -12.42
N ASP A 143 25.51 6.11 -13.60
CA ASP A 143 25.93 6.64 -14.90
C ASP A 143 24.69 6.99 -15.76
N PRO A 144 24.22 8.25 -15.74
CA PRO A 144 23.07 8.67 -16.52
C PRO A 144 23.28 8.55 -18.03
N ALA A 145 24.52 8.58 -18.52
CA ALA A 145 24.82 8.52 -19.95
C ALA A 145 24.67 7.07 -20.46
N TYR A 146 25.19 6.09 -19.71
CA TYR A 146 24.88 4.67 -19.91
C TYR A 146 23.37 4.43 -19.86
N MET A 147 22.71 4.80 -18.75
CA MET A 147 21.31 4.45 -18.51
C MET A 147 20.35 5.08 -19.54
N THR A 148 20.64 6.32 -19.97
CA THR A 148 19.88 6.97 -21.06
C THR A 148 20.10 6.25 -22.39
N ALA A 149 21.32 5.83 -22.72
CA ALA A 149 21.60 5.13 -23.97
C ALA A 149 21.00 3.71 -24.01
N PHE A 150 21.03 2.97 -22.90
CA PHE A 150 20.38 1.66 -22.75
C PHE A 150 18.86 1.79 -22.93
N MET A 151 18.25 2.79 -22.30
CA MET A 151 16.83 3.12 -22.47
C MET A 151 16.47 3.44 -23.92
N ILE A 152 17.25 4.32 -24.58
CA ILE A 152 17.03 4.72 -25.98
C ILE A 152 17.15 3.53 -26.94
N ALA A 153 18.04 2.58 -26.65
CA ALA A 153 18.23 1.36 -27.43
C ALA A 153 17.11 0.32 -27.28
N GLY A 154 16.11 0.57 -26.42
CA GLY A 154 14.98 -0.32 -26.17
C GLY A 154 15.02 -1.06 -24.83
N GLY A 155 16.06 -0.84 -24.02
CA GLY A 155 16.37 -1.63 -22.82
C GLY A 155 15.25 -1.75 -21.77
N ILE A 156 14.34 -0.77 -21.64
CA ILE A 156 13.14 -0.92 -20.78
C ILE A 156 12.21 -1.99 -21.35
N THR A 157 11.99 -2.02 -22.67
CA THR A 157 11.10 -3.00 -23.32
C THR A 157 11.66 -4.40 -23.18
N ASP A 158 12.96 -4.57 -23.40
CA ASP A 158 13.60 -5.88 -23.25
C ASP A 158 13.70 -6.31 -21.77
N ALA A 159 13.93 -5.40 -20.82
CA ALA A 159 13.83 -5.70 -19.40
C ALA A 159 12.45 -6.27 -19.00
N THR A 160 11.34 -5.77 -19.56
CA THR A 160 9.99 -6.34 -19.31
C THR A 160 9.78 -7.78 -19.78
N ARG A 161 10.71 -8.35 -20.56
CA ARG A 161 10.67 -9.75 -21.03
C ARG A 161 11.60 -10.67 -20.24
N VAL A 162 12.56 -10.13 -19.50
CA VAL A 162 13.52 -10.93 -18.70
C VAL A 162 12.82 -11.90 -17.73
N PRO A 163 11.72 -11.55 -17.02
CA PRO A 163 11.09 -12.46 -16.07
C PRO A 163 10.49 -13.72 -16.68
N SER A 164 9.81 -13.63 -17.83
CA SER A 164 9.30 -14.82 -18.52
C SER A 164 10.43 -15.69 -19.06
N ILE A 165 11.48 -15.09 -19.63
CA ILE A 165 12.65 -15.87 -20.11
C ILE A 165 13.41 -16.55 -18.96
N LEU A 166 13.60 -15.90 -17.81
CA LEU A 166 14.21 -16.53 -16.65
C LEU A 166 13.33 -17.63 -16.05
N HIS A 167 12.00 -17.47 -16.09
CA HIS A 167 11.07 -18.51 -15.64
C HIS A 167 11.06 -19.72 -16.58
N GLU A 168 11.10 -19.50 -17.90
CA GLU A 168 11.23 -20.57 -18.91
C GLU A 168 12.54 -21.38 -18.73
N GLN A 169 13.61 -20.75 -18.24
CA GLN A 169 14.90 -21.38 -18.01
C GLN A 169 15.04 -22.06 -16.63
N ASP A 170 14.47 -21.49 -15.56
CA ASP A 170 14.48 -22.08 -14.21
C ASP A 170 13.40 -23.17 -14.07
N GLY A 171 12.18 -22.85 -14.48
CA GLY A 171 10.97 -23.58 -14.12
C GLY A 171 10.56 -23.40 -12.65
N THR A 172 9.40 -23.95 -12.32
CA THR A 172 8.81 -23.82 -10.98
C THR A 172 9.27 -24.95 -10.06
N HIS A 173 9.76 -24.59 -8.87
CA HIS A 173 10.32 -25.51 -7.89
C HIS A 173 9.56 -25.41 -6.56
N ASN A 174 8.71 -26.40 -6.25
CA ASN A 174 7.94 -26.44 -4.99
C ASN A 174 7.13 -25.15 -4.69
N GLY A 175 6.64 -24.47 -5.73
CA GLY A 175 5.91 -23.19 -5.61
C GLY A 175 6.77 -21.92 -5.71
N ALA A 176 8.10 -22.03 -5.66
CA ALA A 176 8.99 -20.93 -6.03
C ALA A 176 9.15 -20.87 -7.56
N LEU A 177 8.96 -19.71 -8.16
CA LEU A 177 9.09 -19.50 -9.62
C LEU A 177 10.54 -19.24 -10.09
N PHE A 178 11.41 -18.83 -9.17
CA PHE A 178 12.77 -18.40 -9.50
C PHE A 178 13.77 -18.98 -8.50
N SER A 179 14.94 -19.33 -9.00
CA SER A 179 16.13 -19.55 -8.16
C SER A 179 16.62 -18.24 -7.54
N PRO A 180 17.31 -18.25 -6.39
CA PRO A 180 17.88 -17.03 -5.79
C PRO A 180 18.85 -16.26 -6.71
N GLN A 181 19.44 -16.94 -7.70
CA GLN A 181 20.25 -16.31 -8.74
C GLN A 181 19.38 -15.48 -9.70
N SER A 182 18.27 -16.05 -10.18
CA SER A 182 17.29 -15.34 -11.01
C SER A 182 16.63 -14.19 -10.25
N GLU A 183 16.32 -14.35 -8.96
CA GLU A 183 15.84 -13.24 -8.12
C GLU A 183 16.84 -12.08 -8.02
N LYS A 184 18.15 -12.37 -7.91
CA LYS A 184 19.21 -11.34 -7.92
C LYS A 184 19.30 -10.63 -9.28
N ILE A 185 19.19 -11.36 -10.39
CA ILE A 185 19.17 -10.80 -11.75
C ILE A 185 17.95 -9.88 -11.92
N LEU A 186 16.77 -10.33 -11.50
CA LEU A 186 15.53 -9.55 -11.54
C LEU A 186 15.60 -8.27 -10.70
N ALA A 187 16.24 -8.31 -9.53
CA ALA A 187 16.44 -7.13 -8.70
C ALA A 187 17.32 -6.07 -9.39
N GLN A 188 18.35 -6.49 -10.14
CA GLN A 188 19.21 -5.59 -10.92
C GLN A 188 18.44 -4.95 -12.09
N TYR A 189 17.69 -5.73 -12.88
CA TYR A 189 16.82 -5.18 -13.93
C TYR A 189 15.73 -4.26 -13.37
N GLY A 190 15.13 -4.60 -12.23
CA GLY A 190 14.16 -3.75 -11.54
C GLY A 190 14.77 -2.42 -11.08
N LYS A 191 16.01 -2.44 -10.56
CA LYS A 191 16.73 -1.22 -10.16
C LYS A 191 17.09 -0.34 -11.36
N ALA A 192 17.58 -0.94 -12.45
CA ALA A 192 17.87 -0.21 -13.68
C ALA A 192 16.59 0.39 -14.30
N THR A 193 15.49 -0.36 -14.31
CA THR A 193 14.18 0.12 -14.77
C THR A 193 13.69 1.31 -13.94
N GLN A 194 13.89 1.29 -12.61
CA GLN A 194 13.61 2.43 -11.73
C GLN A 194 14.43 3.67 -12.14
N VAL A 195 15.75 3.53 -12.28
CA VAL A 195 16.65 4.64 -12.67
C VAL A 195 16.30 5.20 -14.06
N MET A 196 16.06 4.32 -15.04
CA MET A 196 15.63 4.73 -16.38
C MET A 196 14.25 5.40 -16.34
N SER A 197 13.33 5.00 -15.46
CA SER A 197 12.02 5.66 -15.33
C SER A 197 12.13 7.09 -14.78
N ASP A 198 13.06 7.34 -13.85
CA ASP A 198 13.35 8.70 -13.38
C ASP A 198 13.94 9.56 -14.50
N LEU A 199 14.83 9.01 -15.33
CA LEU A 199 15.43 9.71 -16.47
C LEU A 199 14.39 10.01 -17.56
N ALA A 200 13.50 9.05 -17.85
CA ALA A 200 12.37 9.22 -18.75
C ALA A 200 11.44 10.35 -18.29
N VAL A 201 11.06 10.42 -17.01
CA VAL A 201 10.18 11.49 -16.52
C VAL A 201 10.88 12.84 -16.43
N LYS A 202 12.21 12.88 -16.20
CA LYS A 202 13.00 14.13 -16.23
C LYS A 202 13.11 14.78 -17.61
N GLY A 203 12.83 14.06 -18.70
CA GLY A 203 12.76 14.63 -20.05
C GLY A 203 14.09 15.02 -20.70
N ASN A 204 15.24 14.70 -20.09
CA ASN A 204 16.57 15.13 -20.56
C ASN A 204 17.11 14.24 -21.70
N TYR A 205 16.41 14.18 -22.84
CA TYR A 205 16.81 13.39 -24.01
C TYR A 205 16.35 14.07 -25.32
N PRO A 206 16.92 13.70 -26.49
CA PRO A 206 16.56 14.30 -27.77
C PRO A 206 15.07 14.15 -28.11
N HIS A 207 14.47 15.20 -28.67
CA HIS A 207 13.07 15.22 -29.09
C HIS A 207 12.92 15.26 -30.63
N PRO A 208 11.83 14.72 -31.21
CA PRO A 208 10.73 14.02 -30.53
C PRO A 208 11.17 12.64 -30.04
N ALA A 209 10.73 12.28 -28.84
CA ALA A 209 11.10 11.02 -28.19
C ALA A 209 9.93 10.02 -28.21
N PRO A 210 10.20 8.72 -28.41
CA PRO A 210 9.25 7.66 -28.08
C PRO A 210 8.81 7.73 -26.61
N ASN A 211 7.63 7.19 -26.31
CA ASN A 211 7.26 6.93 -24.91
C ASN A 211 8.03 5.69 -24.40
N TYR A 212 9.24 5.90 -23.89
CA TYR A 212 10.10 4.82 -23.37
C TYR A 212 9.46 3.99 -22.25
N LEU A 213 8.47 4.54 -21.53
CA LEU A 213 7.75 3.86 -20.46
C LEU A 213 6.52 3.06 -20.94
N ALA A 214 6.18 3.13 -22.23
CA ALA A 214 5.01 2.44 -22.77
C ALA A 214 5.05 0.91 -22.56
N ALA A 215 6.23 0.30 -22.55
CA ALA A 215 6.37 -1.13 -22.27
C ALA A 215 6.00 -1.52 -20.83
N LEU A 216 6.03 -0.58 -19.88
CA LEU A 216 5.63 -0.84 -18.49
C LEU A 216 4.09 -0.82 -18.31
N THR A 217 3.36 -0.15 -19.20
CA THR A 217 1.88 -0.07 -19.16
C THR A 217 1.19 -0.89 -20.25
N ASN A 218 1.92 -1.24 -21.31
CA ASN A 218 1.49 -2.07 -22.42
C ASN A 218 2.68 -2.89 -22.95
N PRO A 219 3.14 -3.90 -22.18
CA PRO A 219 4.26 -4.76 -22.56
C PRO A 219 3.97 -5.59 -23.82
N PRO A 220 5.01 -6.07 -24.53
CA PRO A 220 4.85 -7.03 -25.62
C PRO A 220 3.98 -8.22 -25.20
N ASN A 221 3.10 -8.66 -26.10
CA ASN A 221 2.12 -9.75 -25.88
C ASN A 221 1.13 -9.54 -24.71
N GLY A 222 1.12 -8.37 -24.05
CA GLY A 222 0.29 -8.11 -22.87
C GLY A 222 0.79 -8.77 -21.58
N ASP A 223 2.07 -9.15 -21.51
CA ASP A 223 2.68 -9.79 -20.33
C ASP A 223 2.93 -8.79 -19.18
N MET A 224 1.84 -8.36 -18.54
CA MET A 224 1.91 -7.58 -17.30
C MET A 224 2.41 -8.41 -16.11
N TRP A 225 2.40 -9.75 -16.18
CA TRP A 225 2.97 -10.57 -15.11
C TRP A 225 4.47 -10.31 -14.98
N SER A 226 5.21 -10.33 -16.09
CA SER A 226 6.64 -9.98 -16.08
C SER A 226 6.88 -8.56 -15.57
N VAL A 227 6.06 -7.59 -15.96
CA VAL A 227 6.13 -6.22 -15.39
C VAL A 227 5.99 -6.26 -13.87
N GLY A 228 4.97 -6.93 -13.32
CA GLY A 228 4.79 -7.04 -11.88
C GLY A 228 5.95 -7.75 -11.16
N VAL A 229 6.59 -8.74 -11.79
CA VAL A 229 7.80 -9.40 -11.26
C VAL A 229 8.99 -8.43 -11.18
N LEU A 230 9.20 -7.55 -12.18
CA LEU A 230 10.23 -6.51 -12.08
C LEU A 230 10.00 -5.57 -10.89
N PHE A 231 8.75 -5.18 -10.63
CA PHE A 231 8.40 -4.35 -9.47
C PHE A 231 8.48 -5.12 -8.14
N LYS A 232 8.19 -6.44 -8.14
CA LYS A 232 8.34 -7.33 -6.98
C LYS A 232 9.79 -7.36 -6.49
N TYR A 233 10.74 -7.70 -7.38
CA TYR A 233 12.15 -7.85 -7.04
C TYR A 233 12.97 -6.55 -7.11
N GLY A 234 12.46 -5.53 -7.81
CA GLY A 234 13.06 -4.21 -7.87
C GLY A 234 12.98 -3.41 -6.55
N PRO A 235 13.41 -2.14 -6.59
CA PRO A 235 13.43 -1.27 -5.41
C PRO A 235 12.04 -1.07 -4.79
N LYS A 236 12.03 -0.68 -3.51
CA LYS A 236 10.81 -0.23 -2.82
C LYS A 236 10.16 0.95 -3.53
N GLY A 237 8.84 1.06 -3.40
CA GLY A 237 8.00 2.03 -4.09
C GLY A 237 8.33 3.49 -3.82
N ASP A 238 8.87 3.81 -2.64
CA ASP A 238 9.34 5.14 -2.25
C ASP A 238 10.53 5.64 -3.11
N LEU A 239 11.23 4.73 -3.79
CA LEU A 239 12.33 5.05 -4.72
C LEU A 239 11.87 5.18 -6.18
N TRP A 240 10.62 4.86 -6.53
CA TRP A 240 10.11 5.00 -7.89
C TRP A 240 9.48 6.36 -8.15
N ASN A 241 9.57 6.84 -9.39
CA ASN A 241 8.84 8.03 -9.81
C ASN A 241 7.32 7.85 -9.60
N PRO A 242 6.63 8.76 -8.88
CA PRO A 242 5.20 8.63 -8.59
C PRO A 242 4.30 8.49 -9.82
N LYS A 243 4.62 9.19 -10.92
CA LYS A 243 3.82 9.16 -12.15
C LYS A 243 3.99 7.83 -12.89
N ALA A 244 5.23 7.35 -13.01
CA ALA A 244 5.49 6.05 -13.62
C ALA A 244 4.84 4.92 -12.81
N LEU A 245 4.98 4.94 -11.48
CA LEU A 245 4.42 3.91 -10.60
C LEU A 245 2.88 3.91 -10.59
N SER A 246 2.23 5.07 -10.65
CA SER A 246 0.77 5.18 -10.74
C SER A 246 0.22 4.78 -12.11
N ASP A 247 0.91 5.11 -13.21
CA ASP A 247 0.52 4.69 -14.57
C ASP A 247 0.58 3.16 -14.73
N VAL A 248 1.68 2.53 -14.27
CA VAL A 248 1.81 1.07 -14.25
C VAL A 248 0.78 0.45 -13.30
N GLY A 249 0.48 1.12 -12.18
CA GLY A 249 -0.60 0.77 -11.26
C GLY A 249 -1.96 0.65 -11.94
N GLY A 250 -2.35 1.67 -12.71
CA GLY A 250 -3.61 1.67 -13.47
C GLY A 250 -3.63 0.57 -14.53
N ALA A 251 -2.54 0.39 -15.27
CA ALA A 251 -2.43 -0.66 -16.29
C ALA A 251 -2.52 -2.07 -15.69
N MET A 252 -1.93 -2.30 -14.52
CA MET A 252 -1.99 -3.57 -13.80
C MET A 252 -3.38 -3.89 -13.27
N LEU A 253 -4.10 -2.89 -12.75
CA LEU A 253 -5.51 -3.03 -12.39
C LEU A 253 -6.33 -3.40 -13.63
N ASP A 254 -6.24 -2.61 -14.70
CA ASP A 254 -6.91 -2.89 -15.98
C ASP A 254 -6.53 -4.24 -16.62
N TRP A 255 -5.40 -4.84 -16.27
CA TRP A 255 -5.02 -6.20 -16.66
C TRP A 255 -5.56 -7.27 -15.69
N ARG A 256 -5.55 -7.04 -14.37
CA ARG A 256 -6.19 -7.89 -13.34
C ARG A 256 -7.66 -8.10 -13.67
N ALA A 257 -8.39 -7.02 -13.98
CA ALA A 257 -9.81 -7.05 -14.34
C ALA A 257 -10.12 -7.76 -15.68
N LYS A 258 -9.11 -8.10 -16.48
CA LYS A 258 -9.25 -8.86 -17.73
C LYS A 258 -8.91 -10.35 -17.57
N GLN A 259 -8.33 -10.78 -16.45
CA GLN A 259 -8.13 -12.20 -16.16
C GLN A 259 -9.48 -12.85 -15.81
N SER A 260 -9.74 -14.06 -16.30
CA SER A 260 -11.11 -14.57 -16.46
C SER A 260 -11.73 -15.24 -15.21
N GLY A 261 -12.94 -14.78 -14.83
CA GLY A 261 -13.88 -15.41 -13.86
C GLY A 261 -13.53 -15.28 -12.36
N ARG A 262 -14.48 -15.55 -11.43
CA ARG A 262 -15.18 -14.45 -10.73
C ARG A 262 -14.18 -13.50 -10.00
N ASN A 263 -13.97 -12.26 -10.43
CA ASN A 263 -13.54 -11.88 -11.79
C ASN A 263 -12.08 -11.38 -11.70
N GLY A 264 -11.10 -12.30 -11.64
CA GLY A 264 -9.72 -11.91 -11.41
C GLY A 264 -8.66 -13.01 -11.51
N MET A 265 -7.47 -12.69 -11.03
CA MET A 265 -6.23 -13.47 -11.11
C MET A 265 -6.21 -14.79 -10.30
N ARG A 266 -7.34 -15.23 -9.75
CA ARG A 266 -7.39 -16.25 -8.71
C ARG A 266 -8.27 -17.44 -9.09
N PRO A 267 -7.97 -18.63 -8.56
CA PRO A 267 -8.87 -19.77 -8.63
C PRO A 267 -10.11 -19.52 -7.77
N ASP A 268 -11.26 -19.98 -8.24
CA ASP A 268 -12.45 -20.13 -7.42
C ASP A 268 -12.30 -21.36 -6.49
N TYR A 269 -13.01 -21.39 -5.37
CA TYR A 269 -13.08 -22.58 -4.50
C TYR A 269 -14.45 -23.23 -4.59
N MET A 270 -14.49 -24.51 -4.97
CA MET A 270 -15.72 -25.28 -4.98
C MET A 270 -15.88 -26.03 -3.63
N PRO A 271 -16.85 -25.62 -2.79
CA PRO A 271 -17.10 -26.28 -1.52
C PRO A 271 -17.67 -27.70 -1.71
N ARG A 272 -17.62 -28.50 -0.64
CA ARG A 272 -18.05 -29.90 -0.68
C ARG A 272 -19.55 -30.03 -0.93
N ILE A 273 -19.92 -30.64 -2.07
CA ILE A 273 -21.32 -30.90 -2.42
C ILE A 273 -21.86 -32.14 -1.68
N GLY A 274 -22.59 -31.87 -0.60
CA GLY A 274 -23.38 -32.85 0.16
C GLY A 274 -22.57 -33.91 0.90
N ASN A 275 -23.21 -35.03 1.24
CA ASN A 275 -22.59 -36.14 1.96
C ASN A 275 -21.66 -37.02 1.09
N SER A 276 -21.38 -36.62 -0.16
CA SER A 276 -20.46 -37.34 -1.03
C SER A 276 -19.03 -37.34 -0.45
N GLY A 277 -18.24 -38.36 -0.77
CA GLY A 277 -16.87 -38.52 -0.28
C GLY A 277 -15.82 -37.62 -0.95
N MET A 278 -16.24 -36.64 -1.75
CA MET A 278 -15.34 -35.67 -2.35
C MET A 278 -14.99 -34.56 -1.35
N TYR A 279 -13.71 -34.25 -1.24
CA TYR A 279 -13.22 -33.04 -0.57
C TYR A 279 -13.55 -31.79 -1.42
N GLY A 280 -13.64 -30.62 -0.79
CA GLY A 280 -13.68 -29.35 -1.52
C GLY A 280 -12.34 -29.09 -2.21
N TYR A 281 -12.36 -28.41 -3.36
CA TYR A 281 -11.17 -28.22 -4.20
C TYR A 281 -11.22 -26.89 -4.96
N TYR A 282 -10.06 -26.44 -5.45
CA TYR A 282 -9.95 -25.22 -6.24
C TYR A 282 -10.24 -25.49 -7.72
N THR A 283 -11.04 -24.62 -8.33
CA THR A 283 -11.42 -24.65 -9.74
C THR A 283 -10.79 -23.47 -10.47
N SER A 284 -10.21 -23.71 -11.64
CA SER A 284 -9.85 -22.62 -12.55
C SER A 284 -11.14 -22.09 -13.21
N PRO A 285 -11.47 -20.78 -13.11
CA PRO A 285 -12.67 -20.22 -13.72
C PRO A 285 -12.68 -20.25 -15.27
N GLY A 286 -11.57 -20.60 -15.91
CA GLY A 286 -11.44 -20.62 -17.36
C GLY A 286 -10.23 -21.39 -17.87
N VAL A 287 -10.08 -21.35 -19.20
CA VAL A 287 -8.95 -21.92 -19.94
C VAL A 287 -7.91 -20.81 -20.14
N HIS A 288 -6.69 -20.99 -19.61
CA HIS A 288 -5.54 -20.07 -19.69
C HIS A 288 -5.50 -18.90 -18.69
N ASN A 289 -5.44 -19.19 -17.39
CA ASN A 289 -5.03 -18.21 -16.39
C ASN A 289 -3.48 -18.10 -16.29
N TRP A 290 -2.96 -16.90 -16.02
CA TRP A 290 -1.51 -16.60 -15.96
C TRP A 290 -0.69 -17.56 -15.08
N TYR A 291 -1.24 -18.00 -13.95
CA TYR A 291 -0.57 -18.93 -13.03
C TYR A 291 -0.41 -20.35 -13.60
N GLN A 292 -1.26 -20.76 -14.56
CA GLN A 292 -1.19 -22.07 -15.19
C GLN A 292 0.01 -22.18 -16.13
N SER A 293 0.33 -21.12 -16.88
CA SER A 293 1.57 -21.03 -17.67
C SER A 293 2.83 -21.09 -16.80
N LEU A 294 2.71 -20.76 -15.52
CA LEU A 294 3.80 -20.84 -14.54
C LEU A 294 3.86 -22.20 -13.81
N GLY A 295 3.08 -23.18 -14.23
CA GLY A 295 3.03 -24.51 -13.60
C GLY A 295 2.40 -24.54 -12.20
N LEU A 296 1.65 -23.49 -11.82
CA LEU A 296 0.93 -23.40 -10.55
C LEU A 296 -0.56 -23.76 -10.73
N ASP A 297 -0.89 -24.97 -11.16
CA ASP A 297 -2.28 -25.38 -11.39
C ASP A 297 -2.92 -26.01 -10.13
N PRO A 298 -3.89 -25.36 -9.46
CA PRO A 298 -4.40 -25.81 -8.16
C PRO A 298 -5.53 -26.85 -8.25
N GLN A 299 -5.74 -27.48 -9.42
CA GLN A 299 -6.76 -28.51 -9.70
C GLN A 299 -6.50 -29.86 -8.99
N TYR A 300 -6.14 -29.83 -7.72
CA TYR A 300 -5.90 -31.00 -6.88
C TYR A 300 -7.06 -31.25 -5.92
N THR A 301 -7.47 -32.52 -5.80
CA THR A 301 -8.44 -32.98 -4.80
C THR A 301 -7.85 -33.12 -3.39
N ASP A 302 -6.57 -32.78 -3.22
CA ASP A 302 -5.87 -32.71 -1.92
C ASP A 302 -5.88 -31.25 -1.41
N PRO A 303 -6.58 -30.96 -0.31
CA PRO A 303 -6.63 -29.61 0.27
C PRO A 303 -5.27 -29.03 0.67
N ASP A 304 -4.28 -29.86 1.05
CA ASP A 304 -2.96 -29.38 1.50
C ASP A 304 -2.03 -29.09 0.30
N ALA A 305 -2.14 -29.85 -0.79
CA ALA A 305 -1.53 -29.48 -2.07
C ALA A 305 -2.16 -28.21 -2.64
N GLY A 306 -3.49 -28.12 -2.68
CA GLY A 306 -4.22 -26.94 -3.13
C GLY A 306 -3.82 -25.68 -2.35
N SER A 307 -3.82 -25.75 -1.01
CA SER A 307 -3.45 -24.61 -0.15
C SER A 307 -2.02 -24.10 -0.41
N ARG A 308 -1.05 -25.00 -0.59
CA ARG A 308 0.34 -24.61 -0.93
C ARG A 308 0.43 -23.91 -2.29
N LEU A 309 -0.36 -24.36 -3.27
CA LEU A 309 -0.40 -23.73 -4.59
C LEU A 309 -1.10 -22.37 -4.56
N ILE A 310 -2.14 -22.18 -3.74
CA ILE A 310 -2.73 -20.86 -3.49
C ILE A 310 -1.69 -19.90 -2.89
N SER A 311 -0.94 -20.33 -1.87
CA SER A 311 0.15 -19.50 -1.31
C SER A 311 1.23 -19.18 -2.34
N ALA A 312 1.52 -20.09 -3.27
CA ALA A 312 2.46 -19.83 -4.37
C ALA A 312 1.91 -18.85 -5.42
N ILE A 313 0.60 -18.90 -5.74
CA ILE A 313 -0.08 -17.93 -6.61
C ILE A 313 -0.06 -16.55 -5.96
N GLN A 314 -0.46 -16.44 -4.69
CA GLN A 314 -0.41 -15.21 -3.89
C GLN A 314 1.00 -14.61 -3.85
N ALA A 315 2.02 -15.42 -3.52
CA ALA A 315 3.40 -14.97 -3.41
C ALA A 315 4.02 -14.46 -4.73
N ASN A 316 3.36 -14.73 -5.87
CA ASN A 316 3.81 -14.34 -7.20
C ASN A 316 2.78 -13.50 -7.96
N ASP A 317 1.74 -13.00 -7.28
CA ASP A 317 0.75 -12.12 -7.89
C ASP A 317 1.40 -10.76 -8.27
N PRO A 318 1.36 -10.37 -9.55
CA PRO A 318 1.96 -9.15 -10.04
C PRO A 318 1.22 -7.87 -9.63
N ALA A 319 -0.10 -7.93 -9.37
CA ALA A 319 -0.90 -6.82 -8.87
C ALA A 319 -0.71 -6.59 -7.37
N LEU A 320 -0.65 -7.62 -6.52
CA LEU A 320 -0.27 -7.50 -5.11
C LEU A 320 1.15 -6.95 -4.99
N ALA A 321 2.10 -7.46 -5.78
CA ALA A 321 3.46 -6.93 -5.82
C ALA A 321 3.47 -5.42 -6.14
N LEU A 322 2.72 -5.00 -7.15
CA LEU A 322 2.66 -3.60 -7.56
C LEU A 322 1.85 -2.71 -6.59
N MET A 323 0.72 -3.19 -6.07
CA MET A 323 -0.06 -2.46 -5.05
C MET A 323 0.73 -2.28 -3.77
N ASN A 324 1.59 -3.24 -3.38
CA ASN A 324 2.55 -3.06 -2.29
C ASN A 324 3.54 -1.93 -2.59
N ARG A 325 4.07 -1.83 -3.82
CA ARG A 325 4.94 -0.70 -4.23
C ARG A 325 4.19 0.62 -4.22
N ILE A 326 2.97 0.69 -4.74
CA ILE A 326 2.15 1.93 -4.68
C ILE A 326 1.85 2.29 -3.21
N GLY A 327 1.58 1.30 -2.35
CA GLY A 327 1.41 1.45 -0.90
C GLY A 327 2.68 1.79 -0.12
N GLU A 328 3.84 1.88 -0.78
CA GLU A 328 5.08 2.48 -0.26
C GLU A 328 5.26 3.95 -0.72
N ASN A 329 4.41 4.46 -1.63
CA ASN A 329 4.54 5.77 -2.25
C ASN A 329 3.23 6.59 -2.21
N ALA A 330 3.15 7.55 -1.29
CA ALA A 330 1.93 8.33 -1.07
C ALA A 330 1.50 9.18 -2.27
N GLN A 331 2.46 9.71 -3.05
CA GLN A 331 2.10 10.48 -4.24
C GLN A 331 1.60 9.57 -5.37
N ALA A 332 2.22 8.40 -5.59
CA ALA A 332 1.71 7.42 -6.56
C ALA A 332 0.30 6.93 -6.20
N SER A 333 0.02 6.73 -4.91
CA SER A 333 -1.31 6.38 -4.40
C SER A 333 -2.35 7.46 -4.74
N ARG A 334 -2.01 8.75 -4.52
CA ARG A 334 -2.86 9.89 -4.93
C ARG A 334 -3.05 9.98 -6.44
N ASP A 335 -1.96 9.90 -7.21
CA ASP A 335 -2.00 10.02 -8.67
C ASP A 335 -2.86 8.89 -9.29
N LEU A 336 -2.74 7.66 -8.78
CA LEU A 336 -3.56 6.51 -9.20
C LEU A 336 -5.06 6.76 -9.02
N LEU A 337 -5.46 7.35 -7.88
CA LEU A 337 -6.86 7.56 -7.52
C LEU A 337 -7.43 8.93 -7.93
N THR A 338 -6.59 9.82 -8.45
CA THR A 338 -6.99 11.11 -9.03
C THR A 338 -6.77 11.19 -10.54
N ALA A 339 -6.31 10.09 -11.17
CA ALA A 339 -6.07 9.98 -12.60
C ALA A 339 -7.28 10.45 -13.45
N SER A 340 -6.97 11.21 -14.51
CA SER A 340 -7.91 11.93 -15.37
C SER A 340 -8.88 11.00 -16.13
N GLU A 341 -9.87 11.59 -16.82
CA GLU A 341 -10.81 10.85 -17.68
C GLU A 341 -11.56 9.71 -16.95
N GLY A 342 -11.88 9.95 -15.67
CA GLY A 342 -12.54 8.99 -14.79
C GLY A 342 -11.69 7.77 -14.42
N ALA A 343 -10.40 7.73 -14.77
CA ALA A 343 -9.50 6.62 -14.43
C ALA A 343 -9.38 6.44 -12.91
N GLY A 344 -9.26 7.52 -12.14
CA GLY A 344 -9.21 7.46 -10.67
C GLY A 344 -10.41 6.75 -10.04
N LEU A 345 -11.63 6.97 -10.57
CA LEU A 345 -12.85 6.29 -10.12
C LEU A 345 -12.91 4.83 -10.60
N ARG A 346 -12.36 4.50 -11.78
CA ARG A 346 -12.23 3.10 -12.23
C ARG A 346 -11.25 2.33 -11.33
N ASN A 347 -10.10 2.93 -11.04
CA ASN A 347 -9.07 2.36 -10.16
C ASN A 347 -9.61 2.17 -8.74
N ALA A 348 -10.33 3.16 -8.20
CA ALA A 348 -11.01 3.05 -6.91
C ALA A 348 -11.97 1.85 -6.85
N ARG A 349 -12.79 1.62 -7.89
CA ARG A 349 -13.69 0.46 -7.97
C ARG A 349 -12.94 -0.87 -7.93
N GLN A 350 -11.83 -0.99 -8.66
CA GLN A 350 -11.03 -2.21 -8.66
C GLN A 350 -10.28 -2.46 -7.35
N LEU A 351 -10.02 -1.41 -6.57
CA LEU A 351 -9.38 -1.50 -5.26
C LEU A 351 -10.38 -1.82 -4.15
N VAL A 352 -11.62 -1.31 -4.17
CA VAL A 352 -12.64 -1.68 -3.17
C VAL A 352 -13.32 -3.03 -3.45
N ASP A 353 -13.13 -3.60 -4.64
CA ASP A 353 -13.68 -4.89 -5.08
C ASP A 353 -13.44 -6.03 -4.05
N TYR A 354 -14.47 -6.78 -3.66
CA TYR A 354 -14.31 -7.82 -2.62
C TYR A 354 -13.44 -9.03 -3.03
N HIS A 355 -13.10 -9.20 -4.31
CA HIS A 355 -12.22 -10.29 -4.79
C HIS A 355 -10.72 -10.03 -4.50
N TRP A 356 -10.39 -9.19 -3.50
CA TRP A 356 -9.11 -9.21 -2.81
C TRP A 356 -9.08 -10.25 -1.65
N GLU A 357 -10.15 -11.01 -1.47
CA GLU A 357 -10.17 -12.30 -0.76
C GLU A 357 -10.02 -13.48 -1.74
N ILE A 358 -9.38 -14.58 -1.31
CA ILE A 358 -9.41 -15.89 -1.99
C ILE A 358 -10.27 -16.85 -1.16
N PRO A 359 -11.38 -17.41 -1.66
CA PRO A 359 -12.19 -18.36 -0.91
C PRO A 359 -11.44 -19.69 -0.69
N GLY A 360 -11.69 -20.41 0.41
CA GLY A 360 -10.93 -21.64 0.71
C GLY A 360 -11.50 -22.52 1.82
N PRO A 361 -10.93 -23.72 2.04
CA PRO A 361 -11.45 -24.74 2.97
C PRO A 361 -11.36 -24.35 4.46
N LYS A 362 -10.64 -23.27 4.79
CA LYS A 362 -10.46 -22.74 6.16
C LYS A 362 -11.04 -21.32 6.31
N GLY A 363 -11.94 -20.93 5.40
CA GLY A 363 -12.39 -19.54 5.24
C GLY A 363 -11.60 -18.81 4.15
N PRO A 364 -11.98 -17.56 3.81
CA PRO A 364 -11.26 -16.75 2.84
C PRO A 364 -9.89 -16.30 3.35
N ILE A 365 -8.91 -16.21 2.45
CA ILE A 365 -7.61 -15.60 2.68
C ILE A 365 -7.71 -14.14 2.24
N ASP A 366 -7.60 -13.20 3.18
CA ASP A 366 -7.63 -11.75 2.90
C ASP A 366 -6.25 -11.26 2.42
N GLU A 367 -6.19 -10.71 1.21
CA GLU A 367 -4.98 -10.14 0.60
C GLU A 367 -4.98 -8.59 0.59
N SER A 368 -5.99 -7.96 1.20
CA SER A 368 -6.27 -6.53 1.05
C SER A 368 -5.34 -5.58 1.83
N ASP A 369 -4.29 -6.04 2.52
CA ASP A 369 -3.32 -5.14 3.19
C ASP A 369 -2.57 -4.22 2.18
N ALA A 370 -2.25 -4.74 1.00
CA ALA A 370 -1.63 -3.93 -0.05
C ALA A 370 -2.58 -2.80 -0.51
N VAL A 371 -3.85 -3.14 -0.72
CA VAL A 371 -4.94 -2.23 -1.09
C VAL A 371 -5.20 -1.20 0.01
N PHE A 372 -5.26 -1.64 1.27
CA PHE A 372 -5.44 -0.80 2.45
C PHE A 372 -4.44 0.36 2.48
N ARG A 373 -3.16 0.07 2.19
CA ARG A 373 -2.09 1.08 2.15
C ARG A 373 -2.33 2.10 1.05
N VAL A 374 -2.65 1.65 -0.17
CA VAL A 374 -2.92 2.53 -1.33
C VAL A 374 -4.10 3.47 -1.04
N LEU A 375 -5.24 2.93 -0.59
CA LEU A 375 -6.43 3.71 -0.27
C LEU A 375 -6.16 4.73 0.85
N THR A 376 -5.49 4.30 1.92
CA THR A 376 -5.18 5.13 3.10
C THR A 376 -4.21 6.26 2.77
N LEU A 377 -3.11 5.97 2.07
CA LEU A 377 -2.10 6.97 1.68
C LEU A 377 -2.65 7.97 0.66
N ALA A 378 -3.54 7.53 -0.23
CA ALA A 378 -4.17 8.41 -1.20
C ALA A 378 -5.10 9.42 -0.53
N ALA A 379 -5.95 9.00 0.42
CA ALA A 379 -7.11 9.79 0.83
C ALA A 379 -6.98 10.55 2.17
N ASN A 380 -6.04 10.19 3.05
CA ASN A 380 -6.02 10.73 4.42
C ASN A 380 -5.13 11.97 4.64
N ASP A 381 -4.31 12.34 3.66
CA ASP A 381 -3.40 13.50 3.77
C ASP A 381 -4.13 14.83 3.49
N ARG A 382 -4.73 15.41 4.53
CA ARG A 382 -5.40 16.74 4.48
C ARG A 382 -4.43 17.92 4.67
N SER A 383 -3.13 17.73 4.42
CA SER A 383 -2.16 18.85 4.46
C SER A 383 -2.38 19.83 3.29
N PRO A 384 -2.04 21.13 3.41
CA PRO A 384 -2.33 22.15 2.40
C PRO A 384 -1.78 21.86 0.99
N GLY A 385 -0.70 21.08 0.88
CA GLY A 385 -0.13 20.69 -0.42
C GLY A 385 -0.84 19.50 -1.09
N HIS A 386 -1.65 18.75 -0.34
CA HIS A 386 -2.24 17.49 -0.80
C HIS A 386 -3.75 17.37 -0.60
N VAL A 387 -4.37 18.25 0.20
CA VAL A 387 -5.80 18.17 0.58
C VAL A 387 -6.74 17.99 -0.61
N ASP A 388 -6.46 18.63 -1.76
CA ASP A 388 -7.30 18.50 -2.96
C ASP A 388 -7.17 17.16 -3.67
N GLN A 389 -5.95 16.65 -3.81
CA GLN A 389 -5.72 15.32 -4.36
C GLN A 389 -6.30 14.25 -3.42
N SER A 390 -6.05 14.38 -2.12
CA SER A 390 -6.56 13.45 -1.11
C SER A 390 -8.08 13.46 -1.00
N GLY A 391 -8.71 14.63 -1.10
CA GLY A 391 -10.16 14.77 -1.09
C GLY A 391 -10.81 14.24 -2.37
N GLN A 392 -10.20 14.46 -3.54
CA GLN A 392 -10.64 13.86 -4.79
C GLN A 392 -10.48 12.32 -4.79
N ALA A 393 -9.39 11.80 -4.20
CA ALA A 393 -9.20 10.38 -3.99
C ALA A 393 -10.26 9.82 -3.03
N ALA A 394 -10.48 10.46 -1.88
CA ALA A 394 -11.53 10.08 -0.93
C ALA A 394 -12.92 10.03 -1.59
N SER A 395 -13.26 11.04 -2.40
CA SER A 395 -14.51 11.05 -3.18
C SER A 395 -14.63 9.85 -4.12
N ASN A 396 -13.58 9.55 -4.90
CA ASN A 396 -13.58 8.40 -5.80
C ASN A 396 -13.70 7.05 -5.05
N ILE A 397 -13.06 6.93 -3.88
CA ILE A 397 -13.14 5.73 -3.03
C ILE A 397 -14.55 5.56 -2.43
N LEU A 398 -15.14 6.62 -1.87
CA LEU A 398 -16.47 6.55 -1.25
C LEU A 398 -17.57 6.24 -2.29
N ILE A 399 -17.51 6.87 -3.47
CA ILE A 399 -18.43 6.59 -4.59
C ILE A 399 -18.26 5.14 -5.08
N ALA A 400 -17.02 4.62 -5.12
CA ALA A 400 -16.76 3.23 -5.45
C ALA A 400 -17.35 2.27 -4.40
N ALA A 401 -17.05 2.49 -3.11
CA ALA A 401 -17.50 1.64 -2.01
C ALA A 401 -19.03 1.66 -1.81
N ALA A 402 -19.69 2.80 -2.01
CA ALA A 402 -21.15 2.89 -1.95
C ALA A 402 -21.84 2.01 -3.01
N LYS A 403 -21.23 1.87 -4.20
CA LYS A 403 -21.65 0.95 -5.25
C LYS A 403 -21.25 -0.50 -4.95
N GLU A 404 -20.11 -0.70 -4.31
CA GLU A 404 -19.64 -2.03 -3.93
C GLU A 404 -20.56 -2.69 -2.90
N GLU A 405 -21.16 -1.96 -1.95
CA GLU A 405 -22.17 -2.54 -1.03
C GLU A 405 -23.39 -3.09 -1.79
N ASP A 406 -23.81 -2.41 -2.85
CA ASP A 406 -24.90 -2.83 -3.72
C ASP A 406 -24.58 -4.12 -4.50
N ILE A 407 -23.30 -4.40 -4.76
CA ILE A 407 -22.80 -5.64 -5.40
C ILE A 407 -22.64 -6.74 -4.33
N PHE A 408 -21.93 -6.42 -3.24
CA PHE A 408 -21.59 -7.30 -2.14
C PHE A 408 -22.85 -7.89 -1.46
N SER A 409 -23.86 -7.05 -1.18
CA SER A 409 -25.10 -7.48 -0.53
C SER A 409 -26.00 -8.35 -1.43
N LYS A 410 -25.90 -8.20 -2.77
CA LYS A 410 -26.74 -8.88 -3.76
C LYS A 410 -26.13 -10.14 -4.37
N ARG A 411 -24.96 -10.57 -3.88
CA ARG A 411 -24.41 -11.90 -4.20
C ARG A 411 -25.41 -13.03 -3.94
N ASP A 412 -25.18 -14.15 -4.63
CA ASP A 412 -25.94 -15.37 -4.40
C ASP A 412 -25.67 -15.97 -3.01
N GLU A 413 -26.52 -16.91 -2.58
CA GLU A 413 -26.45 -17.49 -1.23
C GLU A 413 -25.24 -18.43 -1.05
N ALA A 414 -24.66 -18.97 -2.11
CA ALA A 414 -23.46 -19.79 -2.05
C ALA A 414 -22.24 -18.90 -1.81
N ASP A 415 -22.09 -17.83 -2.60
CA ASP A 415 -21.06 -16.81 -2.39
C ASP A 415 -21.09 -16.28 -0.94
N LYS A 416 -22.27 -15.93 -0.42
CA LYS A 416 -22.45 -15.36 0.93
C LYS A 416 -22.08 -16.31 2.08
N LYS A 417 -22.26 -17.62 1.90
CA LYS A 417 -22.11 -18.61 2.98
C LYS A 417 -20.85 -19.46 2.87
N GLU A 418 -20.34 -19.66 1.67
CA GLU A 418 -19.35 -20.71 1.37
C GLU A 418 -18.06 -20.17 0.73
N GLN A 419 -18.04 -18.92 0.24
CA GLN A 419 -16.88 -18.32 -0.41
C GLN A 419 -16.45 -16.97 0.21
N PHE A 420 -17.32 -15.96 0.15
CA PHE A 420 -17.07 -14.57 0.57
C PHE A 420 -18.04 -14.19 1.69
N GLN A 421 -17.76 -14.70 2.90
CA GLN A 421 -18.62 -14.50 4.08
C GLN A 421 -18.49 -13.09 4.69
N THR A 422 -17.31 -12.51 4.58
CA THR A 422 -16.94 -11.18 5.06
C THR A 422 -16.58 -10.27 3.88
N TYR A 423 -16.43 -8.98 4.16
CA TYR A 423 -15.78 -8.04 3.25
C TYR A 423 -14.31 -7.91 3.67
N PRO A 424 -13.34 -7.79 2.73
CA PRO A 424 -11.92 -7.84 3.04
C PRO A 424 -11.56 -6.86 4.18
N LYS A 425 -10.93 -7.37 5.24
CA LYS A 425 -10.72 -6.63 6.49
C LYS A 425 -9.80 -5.43 6.28
N GLY A 426 -8.74 -5.56 5.49
CA GLY A 426 -7.88 -4.43 5.11
C GLY A 426 -8.66 -3.32 4.39
N THR A 427 -9.47 -3.68 3.39
CA THR A 427 -10.32 -2.70 2.67
C THR A 427 -11.36 -2.06 3.60
N ALA A 428 -12.02 -2.83 4.48
CA ALA A 428 -12.96 -2.30 5.47
C ALA A 428 -12.30 -1.27 6.40
N VAL A 429 -11.12 -1.60 6.92
CA VAL A 429 -10.29 -0.73 7.78
C VAL A 429 -9.87 0.55 7.05
N ALA A 430 -9.55 0.48 5.75
CA ALA A 430 -9.30 1.66 4.93
C ALA A 430 -10.55 2.55 4.82
N LEU A 431 -11.71 1.98 4.50
CA LEU A 431 -12.96 2.72 4.36
C LEU A 431 -13.40 3.39 5.67
N ALA A 432 -13.27 2.67 6.80
CA ALA A 432 -13.49 3.24 8.13
C ALA A 432 -12.55 4.42 8.42
N GLY A 433 -11.26 4.27 8.14
CA GLY A 433 -10.26 5.32 8.34
C GLY A 433 -10.45 6.54 7.45
N ILE A 434 -10.86 6.36 6.19
CA ILE A 434 -11.14 7.45 5.25
C ILE A 434 -12.43 8.18 5.66
N THR A 435 -13.51 7.44 5.93
CA THR A 435 -14.78 8.02 6.39
C THR A 435 -14.58 8.78 7.71
N GLY A 436 -13.74 8.25 8.61
CA GLY A 436 -13.33 8.93 9.83
C GLY A 436 -12.51 10.20 9.55
N THR A 437 -11.50 10.14 8.70
CA THR A 437 -10.61 11.30 8.39
C THR A 437 -11.36 12.50 7.82
N TRP A 438 -12.49 12.28 7.13
CA TRP A 438 -13.32 13.32 6.52
C TRP A 438 -14.67 13.52 7.21
N ALA A 439 -14.86 12.96 8.42
CA ALA A 439 -16.12 12.97 9.14
C ALA A 439 -16.71 14.39 9.32
N ASP A 440 -15.87 15.40 9.57
CA ASP A 440 -16.28 16.81 9.70
C ASP A 440 -17.00 17.34 8.45
N GLN A 441 -16.48 17.01 7.27
CA GLN A 441 -17.04 17.46 5.99
C GLN A 441 -18.21 16.59 5.53
N LEU A 442 -18.12 15.27 5.72
CA LEU A 442 -19.20 14.33 5.39
C LEU A 442 -20.44 14.58 6.26
N GLY A 443 -20.26 14.81 7.56
CA GLY A 443 -21.33 15.20 8.47
C GLY A 443 -22.01 16.50 8.03
N ALA A 444 -21.24 17.56 7.79
CA ALA A 444 -21.76 18.86 7.37
C ALA A 444 -22.48 18.84 6.00
N THR A 445 -21.95 18.06 5.03
CA THR A 445 -22.57 17.95 3.71
C THR A 445 -23.78 17.04 3.69
N SER A 446 -23.81 15.96 4.50
CA SER A 446 -24.95 15.03 4.56
C SER A 446 -26.28 15.70 4.92
N VAL A 447 -26.25 16.73 5.78
CA VAL A 447 -27.42 17.54 6.20
C VAL A 447 -27.97 18.43 5.06
N LEU A 448 -27.15 18.72 4.05
CA LEU A 448 -27.46 19.66 2.96
C LEU A 448 -27.54 18.99 1.59
N ALA A 449 -27.18 17.70 1.50
CA ALA A 449 -27.01 16.96 0.26
C ALA A 449 -28.35 16.49 -0.33
N GLY A 450 -28.57 16.79 -1.61
CA GLY A 450 -29.62 16.15 -2.40
C GLY A 450 -29.24 14.73 -2.84
N PRO A 451 -30.16 13.95 -3.45
CA PRO A 451 -29.92 12.55 -3.81
C PRO A 451 -28.70 12.32 -4.71
N ASP A 452 -28.41 13.24 -5.62
CA ASP A 452 -27.26 13.16 -6.55
C ASP A 452 -26.02 13.94 -6.06
N SER A 453 -26.01 14.39 -4.80
CA SER A 453 -24.91 15.20 -4.25
C SER A 453 -23.75 14.33 -3.76
N HIS A 454 -22.73 14.19 -4.59
CA HIS A 454 -21.42 13.67 -4.22
C HIS A 454 -20.30 14.43 -4.94
N GLY A 455 -19.08 14.30 -4.44
CA GLY A 455 -17.90 14.85 -5.09
C GLY A 455 -16.94 15.54 -4.11
N TYR A 456 -15.90 16.14 -4.66
CA TYR A 456 -15.00 16.99 -3.92
C TYR A 456 -14.86 18.34 -4.63
N SER A 457 -15.06 19.44 -3.92
CA SER A 457 -14.95 20.79 -4.49
C SER A 457 -14.67 21.84 -3.42
N ARG A 458 -13.89 22.88 -3.75
CA ARG A 458 -13.58 24.02 -2.85
C ARG A 458 -13.05 23.58 -1.46
N HIS A 459 -12.20 22.56 -1.44
CA HIS A 459 -11.67 21.92 -0.24
C HIS A 459 -12.69 21.18 0.65
N VAL A 460 -13.88 20.87 0.13
CA VAL A 460 -14.96 20.16 0.84
C VAL A 460 -15.32 18.86 0.12
N LEU A 461 -15.25 17.75 0.86
CA LEU A 461 -15.77 16.44 0.47
C LEU A 461 -17.26 16.35 0.79
N GLY A 462 -18.06 15.92 -0.19
CA GLY A 462 -19.48 15.66 -0.03
C GLY A 462 -19.90 14.29 -0.57
N SER A 463 -20.89 13.69 0.09
CA SER A 463 -21.60 12.49 -0.34
C SER A 463 -23.00 12.52 0.28
N ASN A 464 -23.97 11.88 -0.38
CA ASN A 464 -25.34 11.86 0.11
C ASN A 464 -25.53 10.82 1.23
N PRO A 465 -26.55 10.98 2.10
CA PRO A 465 -26.82 10.05 3.20
C PRO A 465 -26.89 8.57 2.81
N LYS A 466 -27.42 8.25 1.62
CA LYS A 466 -27.58 6.86 1.16
C LYS A 466 -26.24 6.22 0.79
N GLU A 467 -25.39 6.94 0.07
CA GLU A 467 -24.02 6.50 -0.24
C GLU A 467 -23.21 6.27 1.05
N LEU A 468 -23.27 7.21 1.99
CA LEU A 468 -22.57 7.09 3.28
C LEU A 468 -23.05 5.89 4.09
N VAL A 469 -24.36 5.66 4.19
CA VAL A 469 -24.93 4.45 4.83
C VAL A 469 -24.44 3.17 4.13
N ASN A 470 -24.32 3.15 2.80
CA ASN A 470 -23.77 2.01 2.08
C ASN A 470 -22.27 1.78 2.37
N VAL A 471 -21.44 2.82 2.38
CA VAL A 471 -20.02 2.70 2.79
C VAL A 471 -19.91 2.17 4.22
N MET A 472 -20.72 2.70 5.15
CA MET A 472 -20.73 2.29 6.55
C MET A 472 -21.19 0.85 6.76
N LYS A 473 -22.23 0.39 6.05
CA LYS A 473 -22.62 -1.04 6.04
C LYS A 473 -21.46 -1.92 5.57
N LEU A 474 -20.75 -1.49 4.52
CA LEU A 474 -19.70 -2.29 3.89
C LEU A 474 -18.49 -2.50 4.82
N PHE A 475 -18.08 -1.47 5.56
CA PHE A 475 -16.98 -1.62 6.53
C PHE A 475 -17.41 -2.18 7.89
N ALA A 476 -18.67 -1.99 8.33
CA ALA A 476 -19.10 -2.45 9.65
C ALA A 476 -19.64 -3.89 9.66
N ARG A 477 -20.32 -4.35 8.60
CA ARG A 477 -20.95 -5.68 8.56
C ARG A 477 -19.91 -6.78 8.79
N ASN A 478 -20.07 -7.52 9.89
CA ASN A 478 -19.16 -8.59 10.31
C ASN A 478 -17.71 -8.15 10.56
N ASN A 479 -17.45 -6.87 10.82
CA ASN A 479 -16.11 -6.34 11.06
C ASN A 479 -16.13 -5.27 12.17
N ALA A 480 -16.11 -5.75 13.42
CA ALA A 480 -16.08 -4.91 14.61
C ALA A 480 -14.77 -4.11 14.76
N ASP A 481 -13.68 -4.54 14.13
CA ASP A 481 -12.40 -3.79 14.13
C ASP A 481 -12.55 -2.46 13.38
N ALA A 482 -13.09 -2.51 12.16
CA ALA A 482 -13.34 -1.33 11.33
C ALA A 482 -14.45 -0.44 11.94
N ALA A 483 -15.49 -1.04 12.52
CA ALA A 483 -16.54 -0.32 13.25
C ALA A 483 -15.96 0.46 14.45
N ALA A 484 -15.20 -0.20 15.34
CA ALA A 484 -14.61 0.41 16.53
C ALA A 484 -13.59 1.50 16.17
N MET A 485 -12.84 1.32 15.09
CA MET A 485 -11.87 2.30 14.57
C MET A 485 -12.56 3.56 14.05
N PHE A 486 -13.67 3.42 13.32
CA PHE A 486 -14.50 4.57 12.90
C PHE A 486 -15.13 5.26 14.12
N ASP A 487 -15.75 4.50 15.02
CA ASP A 487 -16.44 5.02 16.19
C ASP A 487 -15.50 5.77 17.17
N THR A 488 -14.31 5.22 17.44
CA THR A 488 -13.26 5.88 18.24
C THR A 488 -12.80 7.20 17.59
N THR A 489 -12.70 7.22 16.26
CA THR A 489 -12.35 8.42 15.49
C THR A 489 -13.47 9.48 15.56
N LEU A 490 -14.73 9.04 15.51
CA LEU A 490 -15.90 9.91 15.60
C LEU A 490 -16.06 10.50 17.02
N HIS A 491 -15.90 9.70 18.08
CA HIS A 491 -15.85 10.18 19.46
C HIS A 491 -14.74 11.22 19.67
N THR A 492 -13.57 11.02 19.06
CA THR A 492 -12.47 12.01 19.10
C THR A 492 -12.88 13.32 18.45
N GLN A 493 -13.51 13.28 17.27
CA GLN A 493 -13.95 14.48 16.55
C GLN A 493 -15.14 15.18 17.22
N VAL A 494 -16.07 14.45 17.85
CA VAL A 494 -17.11 15.02 18.72
C VAL A 494 -16.51 15.80 19.89
N SER A 495 -15.43 15.28 20.49
CA SER A 495 -14.71 15.99 21.55
C SER A 495 -14.04 17.27 21.05
N GLU A 496 -13.48 17.27 19.83
CA GLU A 496 -12.94 18.49 19.22
C GLU A 496 -14.03 19.50 18.80
N ALA A 497 -15.16 19.01 18.28
CA ALA A 497 -16.31 19.81 17.90
C ALA A 497 -16.91 20.55 19.11
N ALA A 498 -17.12 19.85 20.23
CA ALA A 498 -17.59 20.48 21.48
C ALA A 498 -16.64 21.59 21.97
N GLY A 499 -15.33 21.39 21.80
CA GLY A 499 -14.31 22.39 22.15
C GLY A 499 -14.21 23.58 21.18
N SER A 500 -14.87 23.55 20.01
CA SER A 500 -14.68 24.53 18.94
C SER A 500 -15.38 25.88 19.20
N ALA A 501 -15.04 26.88 18.38
CA ALA A 501 -15.71 28.20 18.37
C ALA A 501 -17.15 28.15 17.78
N HIS A 502 -17.50 27.09 17.05
CA HIS A 502 -18.80 26.88 16.41
C HIS A 502 -19.45 25.56 16.88
N ALA A 503 -19.21 25.21 18.15
CA ALA A 503 -19.50 23.88 18.70
C ALA A 503 -20.93 23.37 18.47
N THR A 504 -21.95 24.24 18.49
CA THR A 504 -23.34 23.84 18.16
C THR A 504 -23.46 23.29 16.72
N ASN A 505 -22.90 24.01 15.74
CA ASN A 505 -22.96 23.60 14.34
C ASN A 505 -22.06 22.36 14.11
N ASP A 506 -20.85 22.37 14.64
CA ASP A 506 -19.91 21.26 14.49
C ASP A 506 -20.45 19.98 15.13
N LEU A 507 -21.10 20.07 16.30
CA LEU A 507 -21.75 18.93 16.94
C LEU A 507 -23.00 18.46 16.18
N THR A 508 -23.78 19.36 15.57
CA THR A 508 -24.90 18.96 14.69
C THR A 508 -24.38 18.18 13.48
N ASN A 509 -23.28 18.62 12.87
CA ASN A 509 -22.63 17.91 11.77
C ASN A 509 -22.11 16.52 12.19
N MET A 510 -21.49 16.40 13.37
CA MET A 510 -21.06 15.12 13.93
C MET A 510 -22.24 14.21 14.29
N GLY A 511 -23.31 14.78 14.82
CA GLY A 511 -24.55 14.08 15.12
C GLY A 511 -25.12 13.40 13.88
N SER A 512 -25.19 14.12 12.75
CA SER A 512 -25.62 13.55 11.47
C SER A 512 -24.79 12.33 11.09
N LEU A 513 -23.45 12.43 11.14
CA LEU A 513 -22.62 11.28 10.77
C LEU A 513 -22.78 10.09 11.73
N ALA A 514 -22.96 10.35 13.04
CA ALA A 514 -23.26 9.32 14.03
C ALA A 514 -24.61 8.63 13.76
N GLY A 515 -25.65 9.39 13.42
CA GLY A 515 -26.97 8.88 13.06
C GLY A 515 -26.94 8.00 11.80
N LEU A 516 -26.20 8.41 10.77
CA LEU A 516 -25.97 7.59 9.57
C LEU A 516 -25.24 6.27 9.91
N PHE A 517 -24.27 6.30 10.83
CA PHE A 517 -23.57 5.10 11.27
C PHE A 517 -24.48 4.15 12.05
N THR A 518 -25.33 4.67 12.96
CA THR A 518 -26.37 3.86 13.62
C THR A 518 -27.37 3.28 12.62
N LYS A 519 -27.83 4.06 11.63
CA LYS A 519 -28.72 3.60 10.55
C LYS A 519 -28.06 2.50 9.70
N ALA A 520 -26.75 2.59 9.46
CA ALA A 520 -25.98 1.55 8.78
C ALA A 520 -25.85 0.25 9.59
N LYS A 521 -25.56 0.33 10.90
CA LYS A 521 -25.49 -0.83 11.81
C LYS A 521 -26.83 -1.58 11.86
N LEU A 522 -27.93 -0.86 12.07
CA LEU A 522 -29.29 -1.43 12.01
C LEU A 522 -29.56 -2.13 10.67
N SER A 523 -29.26 -1.45 9.55
CA SER A 523 -29.47 -1.98 8.20
C SER A 523 -28.55 -3.16 7.84
N ALA A 524 -27.46 -3.37 8.58
CA ALA A 524 -26.53 -4.48 8.43
C ALA A 524 -26.86 -5.67 9.34
N THR A 525 -27.95 -5.61 10.12
CA THR A 525 -28.31 -6.59 11.16
C THR A 525 -27.15 -6.83 12.15
N TYR A 526 -26.52 -5.74 12.59
CA TYR A 526 -25.41 -5.77 13.55
C TYR A 526 -25.82 -6.50 14.83
N THR A 527 -25.06 -7.51 15.23
CA THR A 527 -25.42 -8.40 16.34
C THR A 527 -24.94 -7.87 17.69
N GLU A 528 -25.62 -8.24 18.78
CA GLU A 528 -25.17 -7.93 20.15
C GLU A 528 -23.70 -8.36 20.40
N ALA A 529 -23.29 -9.52 19.89
CA ALA A 529 -21.91 -10.00 19.99
C ALA A 529 -20.91 -9.09 19.25
N GLN A 530 -21.29 -8.56 18.08
CA GLN A 530 -20.48 -7.59 17.34
C GLN A 530 -20.41 -6.25 18.06
N GLN A 531 -21.50 -5.80 18.69
CA GLN A 531 -21.52 -4.59 19.50
C GLN A 531 -20.64 -4.73 20.75
N LEU A 532 -20.68 -5.87 21.45
CA LEU A 532 -19.83 -6.11 22.60
C LEU A 532 -18.34 -6.19 22.22
N ASP A 533 -18.00 -6.81 21.08
CA ASP A 533 -16.64 -6.84 20.55
C ASP A 533 -16.17 -5.44 20.13
N GLU A 534 -17.01 -4.67 19.45
CA GLU A 534 -16.76 -3.27 19.08
C GLU A 534 -16.58 -2.37 20.32
N GLU A 535 -17.46 -2.46 21.32
CA GLU A 535 -17.35 -1.71 22.57
C GLU A 535 -16.09 -2.11 23.34
N HIS A 536 -15.73 -3.40 23.39
CA HIS A 536 -14.49 -3.86 23.99
C HIS A 536 -13.27 -3.29 23.25
N LYS A 537 -13.28 -3.34 21.91
CA LYS A 537 -12.20 -2.84 21.06
C LYS A 537 -12.08 -1.33 21.09
N HIS A 538 -13.18 -0.59 21.10
CA HIS A 538 -13.22 0.85 21.38
C HIS A 538 -12.54 1.14 22.71
N ASN A 539 -12.97 0.46 23.78
CA ASN A 539 -12.39 0.67 25.12
C ASN A 539 -10.90 0.32 25.15
N MET A 540 -10.46 -0.75 24.48
CA MET A 540 -9.03 -1.06 24.31
C MET A 540 -8.28 -0.01 23.49
N MET A 541 -8.86 0.50 22.39
CA MET A 541 -8.25 1.55 21.58
C MET A 541 -8.13 2.87 22.35
N VAL A 542 -9.11 3.22 23.17
CA VAL A 542 -9.00 4.38 24.06
C VAL A 542 -7.96 4.12 25.16
N LEU A 543 -8.03 2.99 25.89
CA LEU A 543 -7.13 2.73 27.03
C LEU A 543 -5.67 2.52 26.64
N ASN A 544 -5.38 1.67 25.64
CA ASN A 544 -4.00 1.35 25.25
C ASN A 544 -3.30 2.52 24.55
N TYR A 545 -4.06 3.45 23.95
CA TYR A 545 -3.50 4.54 23.15
C TYR A 545 -3.74 5.95 23.72
N ALA A 546 -4.52 6.11 24.80
CA ALA A 546 -4.69 7.38 25.52
C ALA A 546 -3.36 8.07 25.92
N GLY A 547 -2.28 7.31 26.08
CA GLY A 547 -0.93 7.85 26.32
C GLY A 547 -0.04 7.98 25.07
N ASN A 548 -0.15 7.08 24.09
CA ASN A 548 0.86 6.93 23.03
C ASN A 548 0.46 7.42 21.64
N ILE A 549 -0.84 7.62 21.35
CA ILE A 549 -1.28 8.30 20.12
C ILE A 549 -0.88 9.80 20.13
N PHE A 550 -0.59 10.37 21.29
CA PHE A 550 -0.52 11.83 21.48
C PHE A 550 0.89 12.38 21.84
N GLY A 551 1.97 11.60 21.64
CA GLY A 551 3.25 11.84 22.33
C GLY A 551 4.47 12.38 21.55
N TRP A 552 4.68 12.05 20.27
CA TRP A 552 6.03 12.14 19.66
C TRP A 552 6.12 12.63 18.19
N ILE A 553 5.65 13.85 17.90
CA ILE A 553 6.21 14.68 16.80
C ILE A 553 6.27 16.14 17.29
N PRO A 554 7.41 16.86 17.17
CA PRO A 554 7.50 18.27 17.55
C PRO A 554 6.59 19.14 16.66
N ALA A 555 5.99 20.17 17.25
CA ALA A 555 5.15 21.12 16.53
C ALA A 555 5.93 21.77 15.38
N VAL A 556 5.37 21.75 14.17
CA VAL A 556 5.90 22.52 13.04
C VAL A 556 5.76 24.00 13.40
N SER A 557 6.88 24.70 13.55
CA SER A 557 6.92 26.12 13.88
C SER A 557 6.24 26.92 12.77
N ALA A 558 5.07 27.48 13.07
CA ALA A 558 4.37 28.37 12.15
C ALA A 558 5.17 29.67 11.97
N PRO A 559 5.42 30.13 10.72
CA PRO A 559 5.88 31.49 10.49
C PRO A 559 4.77 32.47 10.91
N GLU A 560 5.14 33.51 11.65
CA GLU A 560 4.19 34.58 11.99
C GLU A 560 3.81 35.36 10.72
N GLY A 561 2.51 35.33 10.38
CA GLY A 561 1.98 36.01 9.20
C GLY A 561 0.51 35.66 8.97
N GLU A 562 -0.37 36.65 9.05
CA GLU A 562 -1.81 36.45 8.91
C GLU A 562 -2.20 36.07 7.47
N THR A 563 -2.60 34.81 7.29
CA THR A 563 -3.38 34.22 6.16
C THR A 563 -3.40 32.69 6.29
N LEU A 564 -2.41 32.10 6.97
CA LEU A 564 -2.19 30.64 7.08
C LEU A 564 -3.02 29.91 8.16
N GLN A 565 -3.85 30.59 8.97
CA GLN A 565 -4.51 29.95 10.13
C GLN A 565 -5.51 28.83 9.76
N GLY A 566 -6.19 28.93 8.62
CA GLY A 566 -7.07 27.85 8.13
C GLY A 566 -6.28 26.64 7.65
N ALA A 567 -5.30 26.88 6.78
CA ALA A 567 -4.41 25.87 6.22
C ALA A 567 -3.61 25.12 7.29
N ALA A 568 -3.07 25.82 8.30
CA ALA A 568 -2.34 25.21 9.40
C ALA A 568 -3.23 24.35 10.32
N LYS A 569 -4.50 24.75 10.55
CA LYS A 569 -5.47 23.94 11.30
C LYS A 569 -5.90 22.69 10.52
N LEU A 570 -6.10 22.80 9.21
CA LEU A 570 -6.32 21.65 8.32
C LEU A 570 -5.11 20.71 8.28
N ALA A 571 -3.88 21.25 8.20
CA ALA A 571 -2.64 20.47 8.28
C ALA A 571 -2.54 19.68 9.59
N ALA A 572 -2.77 20.35 10.73
CA ALA A 572 -2.67 19.74 12.05
C ALA A 572 -3.76 18.66 12.27
N LYS A 573 -5.00 18.89 11.80
CA LYS A 573 -6.05 17.86 11.81
C LYS A 573 -5.69 16.68 10.89
N GLY A 574 -5.28 16.95 9.65
CA GLY A 574 -4.92 15.93 8.66
C GLY A 574 -3.78 15.02 9.09
N LEU A 575 -2.68 15.58 9.59
CA LEU A 575 -1.57 14.79 10.15
C LEU A 575 -2.04 13.96 11.35
N LYS A 576 -2.78 14.57 12.28
CA LYS A 576 -3.24 13.88 13.50
C LYS A 576 -4.11 12.66 13.17
N TYR A 577 -5.09 12.77 12.26
CA TYR A 577 -5.93 11.63 11.90
C TYR A 577 -5.17 10.59 11.06
N SER A 578 -4.42 11.00 10.04
CA SER A 578 -3.66 10.05 9.21
C SER A 578 -2.58 9.26 9.98
N GLN A 579 -1.87 9.90 10.91
CA GLN A 579 -0.84 9.25 11.73
C GLN A 579 -1.44 8.29 12.77
N ASN A 580 -2.61 8.61 13.32
CA ASN A 580 -3.36 7.71 14.19
C ASN A 580 -3.78 6.46 13.41
N LEU A 581 -4.32 6.62 12.20
CA LEU A 581 -4.77 5.51 11.37
C LEU A 581 -3.62 4.62 10.87
N VAL A 582 -2.43 5.17 10.64
CA VAL A 582 -1.21 4.37 10.34
C VAL A 582 -0.70 3.63 11.58
N THR A 583 -0.82 4.20 12.77
CA THR A 583 -0.38 3.56 14.02
C THR A 583 -1.35 2.44 14.41
N VAL A 584 -2.65 2.74 14.40
CA VAL A 584 -3.76 1.84 14.74
C VAL A 584 -3.93 0.75 13.68
N GLY A 585 -3.88 1.09 12.39
CA GLY A 585 -3.92 0.10 11.30
C GLY A 585 -2.74 -0.88 11.29
N ARG A 586 -1.59 -0.51 11.89
CA ARG A 586 -0.44 -1.42 12.07
C ARG A 586 -0.54 -2.32 13.31
N THR A 587 -1.49 -2.06 14.21
CA THR A 587 -1.65 -2.81 15.47
C THR A 587 -2.99 -3.55 15.60
N ILE A 588 -3.97 -3.33 14.71
CA ILE A 588 -5.24 -4.12 14.64
C ILE A 588 -5.08 -5.44 13.84
N ILE A 589 -3.84 -5.90 13.62
CA ILE A 589 -3.61 -7.35 13.62
C ILE A 589 -3.48 -7.76 15.09
N ALA A 590 -4.63 -7.79 15.78
CA ALA A 590 -4.76 -8.60 16.99
C ALA A 590 -4.34 -10.03 16.59
N PRO A 591 -3.43 -10.69 17.33
CA PRO A 591 -3.01 -12.04 16.98
C PRO A 591 -4.24 -12.95 16.94
N ASP A 592 -4.26 -13.93 16.03
CA ASP A 592 -5.38 -14.89 15.83
C ASP A 592 -5.78 -15.69 17.09
N ASN A 593 -5.03 -15.52 18.18
CA ASN A 593 -5.23 -16.11 19.50
C ASN A 593 -5.66 -15.06 20.53
N ASP A 594 -6.58 -14.14 20.20
CA ASP A 594 -7.29 -13.37 21.23
C ASP A 594 -8.13 -14.37 22.07
N PRO A 595 -7.83 -14.55 23.37
CA PRO A 595 -8.53 -15.53 24.21
C PRO A 595 -10.01 -15.17 24.47
N PHE A 596 -10.46 -13.99 24.02
CA PHE A 596 -11.85 -13.52 24.13
C PHE A 596 -12.62 -13.56 22.81
N PHE A 597 -12.06 -14.12 21.72
CA PHE A 597 -12.77 -14.39 20.47
C PHE A 597 -13.81 -15.52 20.64
N THR A 598 -14.86 -15.25 21.40
CA THR A 598 -15.95 -16.19 21.64
C THR A 598 -16.94 -16.12 20.49
N GLY A 599 -16.92 -17.16 19.65
CA GLY A 599 -17.94 -17.42 18.63
C GLY A 599 -19.29 -17.80 19.23
N ASN A 600 -19.81 -17.00 20.16
CA ASN A 600 -21.09 -17.18 20.84
C ASN A 600 -22.26 -16.80 19.92
N ALA A 601 -22.40 -17.55 18.82
CA ALA A 601 -23.60 -17.55 17.98
C ALA A 601 -24.77 -18.20 18.75
N GLY A 602 -25.41 -17.43 19.63
CA GLY A 602 -26.27 -17.91 20.70
C GLY A 602 -27.68 -17.29 20.78
N LYS A 603 -28.24 -16.80 19.67
CA LYS A 603 -29.64 -16.31 19.56
C LYS A 603 -30.06 -15.25 20.61
N GLN A 604 -29.65 -14.00 20.42
CA GLN A 604 -30.39 -12.84 20.93
C GLN A 604 -30.23 -11.62 20.00
N GLU A 605 -30.90 -10.52 20.34
CA GLU A 605 -31.49 -9.56 19.38
C GLU A 605 -30.51 -8.70 18.57
N ALA A 606 -31.04 -8.12 17.48
CA ALA A 606 -30.41 -6.97 16.83
C ALA A 606 -30.62 -5.71 17.71
N LEU A 607 -29.72 -4.73 17.58
CA LEU A 607 -29.87 -3.38 18.15
C LEU A 607 -31.33 -2.93 18.06
N ASN A 608 -32.03 -2.84 19.20
CA ASN A 608 -33.46 -2.58 19.15
C ASN A 608 -33.71 -1.08 18.85
N GLN A 609 -34.91 -0.78 18.37
CA GLN A 609 -35.23 0.58 17.87
C GLN A 609 -35.14 1.65 18.95
N GLU A 610 -35.20 1.29 20.23
CA GLU A 610 -35.12 2.24 21.34
C GLU A 610 -33.68 2.45 21.80
N GLU A 611 -32.87 1.39 21.88
CA GLU A 611 -31.41 1.47 22.05
C GLU A 611 -30.77 2.30 20.94
N ALA A 612 -31.18 2.11 19.68
CA ALA A 612 -30.66 2.87 18.55
C ALA A 612 -30.99 4.37 18.64
N LYS A 613 -32.15 4.77 19.18
CA LYS A 613 -32.46 6.18 19.46
C LYS A 613 -31.65 6.75 20.62
N GLN A 614 -31.19 5.91 21.53
CA GLN A 614 -30.38 6.32 22.68
C GLN A 614 -28.88 6.27 22.41
N GLN A 615 -28.43 5.76 21.25
CA GLN A 615 -27.02 5.71 20.87
C GLN A 615 -26.32 7.07 20.87
N TYR A 616 -27.02 8.20 20.68
CA TYR A 616 -26.38 9.52 20.82
C TYR A 616 -25.85 9.79 22.24
N LEU A 617 -26.36 9.10 23.27
CA LEU A 617 -25.91 9.26 24.66
C LEU A 617 -24.50 8.73 24.87
N THR A 618 -24.04 7.74 24.08
CA THR A 618 -22.68 7.18 24.16
C THR A 618 -21.62 8.24 23.90
N PHE A 619 -21.95 9.27 23.11
CA PHE A 619 -21.10 10.43 22.82
C PHE A 619 -21.08 11.50 23.94
N SER A 620 -21.96 11.41 24.95
CA SER A 620 -21.99 12.37 26.09
C SER A 620 -20.62 12.57 26.78
N PRO A 621 -19.83 11.51 27.06
CA PRO A 621 -18.49 11.62 27.62
C PRO A 621 -17.54 12.39 26.70
N ALA A 622 -17.59 12.14 25.38
CA ALA A 622 -16.76 12.85 24.40
C ALA A 622 -17.09 14.35 24.34
N ILE A 623 -18.38 14.70 24.33
CA ILE A 623 -18.86 16.10 24.39
C ILE A 623 -18.35 16.76 25.68
N ALA A 624 -18.61 16.17 26.84
CA ALA A 624 -18.18 16.72 28.13
C ALA A 624 -16.64 16.87 28.22
N GLN A 625 -15.88 15.90 27.72
CA GLN A 625 -14.42 15.96 27.64
C GLN A 625 -13.95 17.15 26.79
N GLY A 626 -14.62 17.42 25.67
CA GLY A 626 -14.31 18.56 24.79
C GLY A 626 -14.56 19.90 25.47
N LEU A 627 -15.69 20.02 26.17
CA LEU A 627 -16.06 21.21 26.93
C LEU A 627 -15.10 21.47 28.12
N ILE A 628 -14.68 20.43 28.86
CA ILE A 628 -13.66 20.55 29.91
C ILE A 628 -12.32 21.00 29.32
N ARG A 629 -11.88 20.39 28.22
CA ARG A 629 -10.60 20.73 27.56
C ARG A 629 -10.57 22.16 27.05
N ALA A 630 -11.70 22.68 26.56
CA ALA A 630 -11.88 24.07 26.15
C ALA A 630 -12.17 25.05 27.32
N GLY A 631 -12.31 24.56 28.55
CA GLY A 631 -12.61 25.39 29.72
C GLY A 631 -14.05 25.96 29.75
N LYS A 632 -14.96 25.40 28.95
CA LYS A 632 -16.38 25.80 28.87
C LYS A 632 -17.21 25.28 30.04
N ILE A 633 -16.85 24.11 30.58
CA ILE A 633 -17.44 23.57 31.82
C ILE A 633 -16.31 23.20 32.81
N PRO A 634 -16.55 23.29 34.14
CA PRO A 634 -15.57 22.90 35.14
C PRO A 634 -15.25 21.40 35.06
N ALA A 635 -14.01 21.02 35.39
CA ALA A 635 -13.67 19.62 35.56
C ALA A 635 -14.35 19.03 36.82
N PRO A 636 -14.76 17.75 36.80
CA PRO A 636 -15.35 17.09 37.96
C PRO A 636 -14.31 16.89 39.07
N ALA A 637 -14.71 17.09 40.32
CA ALA A 637 -13.85 16.82 41.47
C ALA A 637 -13.93 15.34 41.86
N ASN A 638 -12.77 14.68 41.95
CA ASN A 638 -12.61 13.31 42.47
C ASN A 638 -13.49 12.23 41.80
N ALA A 639 -13.83 12.39 40.52
CA ALA A 639 -14.64 11.43 39.78
C ALA A 639 -13.80 10.22 39.30
N PRO A 640 -14.21 8.97 39.55
CA PRO A 640 -13.45 7.77 39.15
C PRO A 640 -13.46 7.51 37.64
N TRP A 641 -14.35 8.18 36.90
CA TRP A 641 -14.49 8.10 35.44
C TRP A 641 -13.75 9.23 34.70
N TYR A 642 -13.03 10.10 35.41
CA TYR A 642 -12.27 11.23 34.83
C TYR A 642 -10.80 11.17 35.26
N ASP A 643 -9.88 11.22 34.28
CA ASP A 643 -8.45 11.39 34.55
C ASP A 643 -8.06 12.88 34.50
N PRO A 644 -7.67 13.50 35.63
CA PRO A 644 -7.23 14.88 35.66
C PRO A 644 -5.87 15.13 34.96
N GLN A 645 -5.04 14.11 34.74
CA GLN A 645 -3.74 14.25 34.08
C GLN A 645 -3.89 14.39 32.56
N THR A 646 -4.60 13.44 31.92
CA THR A 646 -4.86 13.47 30.47
C THR A 646 -6.10 14.28 30.07
N LYS A 647 -6.86 14.78 31.06
CA LYS A 647 -8.19 15.38 30.88
C LYS A 647 -9.08 14.50 30.01
N THR A 648 -9.12 13.21 30.30
CA THR A 648 -9.97 12.23 29.59
C THR A 648 -11.16 11.83 30.43
N ILE A 649 -12.27 11.49 29.77
CA ILE A 649 -13.43 10.86 30.39
C ILE A 649 -13.52 9.43 29.85
N ALA A 650 -13.77 8.46 30.73
CA ALA A 650 -13.96 7.06 30.35
C ALA A 650 -15.11 6.93 29.32
N PRO A 651 -14.94 6.21 28.20
CA PRO A 651 -15.98 6.11 27.17
C PRO A 651 -17.31 5.56 27.68
N ASN A 652 -17.28 4.63 28.64
CA ASN A 652 -18.47 4.06 29.26
C ASN A 652 -19.12 4.95 30.36
N ALA A 653 -18.63 6.17 30.58
CA ALA A 653 -19.15 7.05 31.64
C ALA A 653 -20.63 7.41 31.45
N TRP A 654 -21.20 7.33 30.23
CA TRP A 654 -22.63 7.53 29.99
C TRP A 654 -23.53 6.52 30.75
N ASN A 655 -23.01 5.34 31.10
CA ASN A 655 -23.68 4.36 31.97
C ASN A 655 -23.48 4.61 33.47
N ASN A 656 -22.66 5.60 33.84
CA ASN A 656 -22.35 5.90 35.23
C ASN A 656 -23.32 6.96 35.80
N GLY A 657 -24.03 6.60 36.87
CA GLY A 657 -24.99 7.50 37.53
C GLY A 657 -24.36 8.79 38.05
N ASP A 658 -23.13 8.75 38.57
CA ASP A 658 -22.42 9.93 39.07
C ASP A 658 -22.00 10.86 37.93
N PHE A 659 -21.58 10.30 36.78
CA PHE A 659 -21.37 11.08 35.56
C PHE A 659 -22.66 11.76 35.12
N ASN A 660 -23.76 11.01 34.98
CA ASN A 660 -25.02 11.58 34.53
C ASN A 660 -25.54 12.68 35.47
N ASN A 661 -25.41 12.48 36.79
CA ASN A 661 -25.73 13.49 37.81
C ASN A 661 -24.85 14.74 37.68
N TRP A 662 -23.52 14.59 37.72
CA TRP A 662 -22.58 15.72 37.56
C TRP A 662 -22.79 16.46 36.24
N SER A 663 -22.99 15.72 35.16
CA SER A 663 -23.11 16.26 33.83
C SER A 663 -24.47 16.94 33.64
N SER A 664 -25.52 16.53 34.36
CA SER A 664 -26.83 17.21 34.34
C SER A 664 -26.83 18.60 34.99
N THR A 665 -25.86 18.91 35.85
CA THR A 665 -25.75 20.22 36.53
C THR A 665 -24.87 21.24 35.78
N GLN A 666 -24.47 20.95 34.54
CA GLN A 666 -23.66 21.85 33.71
C GLN A 666 -24.57 22.60 32.71
N ASP A 667 -24.88 23.87 32.98
CA ASP A 667 -25.87 24.68 32.23
C ASP A 667 -25.70 24.60 30.70
N ASP A 668 -24.46 24.68 30.22
CA ASP A 668 -24.14 24.65 28.78
C ASP A 668 -24.27 23.25 28.13
N ARG A 669 -24.19 22.16 28.91
CA ARG A 669 -24.15 20.79 28.35
C ARG A 669 -25.43 20.46 27.58
N ALA A 670 -26.59 20.85 28.12
CA ALA A 670 -27.88 20.57 27.49
C ALA A 670 -27.94 21.13 26.05
N THR A 671 -27.44 22.36 25.84
CA THR A 671 -27.32 22.99 24.52
C THR A 671 -26.47 22.14 23.56
N TYR A 672 -25.32 21.66 24.00
CA TYR A 672 -24.39 20.90 23.15
C TYR A 672 -24.85 19.47 22.86
N ILE A 673 -25.47 18.79 23.83
CA ILE A 673 -26.09 17.47 23.60
C ILE A 673 -27.30 17.60 22.68
N ASN A 674 -28.17 18.60 22.88
CA ASN A 674 -29.31 18.83 22.00
C ASN A 674 -28.87 19.16 20.57
N ALA A 675 -27.75 19.87 20.39
CA ALA A 675 -27.17 20.12 19.06
C ALA A 675 -26.71 18.82 18.38
N PHE A 676 -25.98 17.97 19.10
CA PHE A 676 -25.56 16.66 18.60
C PHE A 676 -26.76 15.76 18.29
N GLN A 677 -27.72 15.67 19.21
CA GLN A 677 -28.95 14.89 19.04
C GLN A 677 -29.78 15.40 17.84
N THR A 678 -29.90 16.72 17.65
CA THR A 678 -30.61 17.31 16.49
C THR A 678 -30.00 16.83 15.17
N GLY A 679 -28.66 16.73 15.10
CA GLY A 679 -27.98 16.15 13.95
C GLY A 679 -28.24 14.66 13.79
N PHE A 680 -28.19 13.90 14.90
CA PHE A 680 -28.44 12.46 14.93
C PHE A 680 -29.85 12.12 14.42
N ASP A 681 -30.87 12.77 15.00
CA ASP A 681 -32.28 12.57 14.70
C ASP A 681 -32.63 13.01 13.26
N HIS A 682 -31.91 13.98 12.67
CA HIS A 682 -32.10 14.44 11.29
C HIS A 682 -31.93 13.33 10.24
N THR A 683 -31.21 12.26 10.56
CA THR A 683 -30.94 11.14 9.63
C THR A 683 -32.07 10.10 9.53
N GLU A 684 -33.15 10.31 10.29
CA GLU A 684 -34.31 9.43 10.47
C GLU A 684 -33.93 7.95 10.65
N VAL A 685 -33.76 7.54 11.90
CA VAL A 685 -33.77 6.12 12.32
C VAL A 685 -35.22 5.60 12.28
N SER A 686 -35.79 5.55 11.06
CA SER A 686 -37.17 5.15 10.79
C SER A 686 -37.35 3.63 10.92
N PRO A 687 -38.49 3.13 11.47
CA PRO A 687 -38.73 1.69 11.69
C PRO A 687 -38.67 0.81 10.43
N ASP A 688 -38.79 1.43 9.25
CA ASP A 688 -38.93 0.79 7.95
C ASP A 688 -37.60 0.59 7.19
N GLY A 689 -36.51 1.22 7.65
CA GLY A 689 -35.25 1.29 6.89
C GLY A 689 -35.35 2.09 5.59
N LYS A 690 -36.34 2.98 5.47
CA LYS A 690 -36.52 3.93 4.35
C LYS A 690 -35.86 5.27 4.62
#